data_AF-A0A959X7Q7-F1
#
_entry.id   AF-A0A959X7Q7-F1
#
_cell.length_a   1.000
_cell.length_b   1.000
_cell.length_c   1.000
_cell.angle_alpha   90.00
_cell.angle_beta   90.00
_cell.angle_gamma   90.00
#
_symmetry.space_group_name_H-M   'P 1'
#
loop_
_entity.id
_entity.type
_entity.pdbx_description
1 polymer ?
#
loop_
_entity_poly.entity_id
_entity_poly.type
_entity_poly.pdbx_seq_one_letter_code
_entity_poly.pdbx_strand_id
1 'polypeptide(L)'
;MNNLQAPQSGKQPPQKDKRSSAGARGNWAWRDRPGIFWLIVAAIVAFAHPAIPASRWLLVHALLLGAVTHSLMVWSRHFVITLLKLPADDRKQQELRLKLLHAGVLVVVVGVVGGWLPVTIVGATLVVAAVLWHAYALIVAMKRALPARFDYTPRYYLVAALLLPVGVVFGVCLAAGFGPEIQGRLAFAHTTTNLLGWVGISVIGTASTLWPTMLRTRLVDGTERWARRALPVLIVGIFTMWAGAALDLRPLAAAGVAIYAVGLATMGVFFARTVKAKRPDHFATWSMGAGFIWFLVGVIWLFVDVLRADDWEQVFSSYDALTPVFAGGFVAQVLFGALAYLIPSVIGGGPSVVRAGSAVVDRWGVYRVLVVNLGLAIWLATDISAIRVTLSVVILLPLVGAIVFMLGAVKASVAAMRAMREGGAPTPPDTSAKPIGLQVVAALATLIVAVGAGVMWDPAAAGFSMAGSTDVTPTGKTKTVAVTMKDMRFFPDKITVNKGDRLVIKLTHKEAGQIHDLVLANGVSSGRMREGETKKVDVGVVGKSMDGWCSVAGHRQMGMTMQVVVTGSGAHEGHELANDEATKATDMADMHSKPPADWQAPDASLPPLPPGPPTVRRVEMRVTEKTIEVAPGIKQKRWLFGGSAPGPVLHGRVGDTFEVTLINDGTMGHSIDFHASEIAPNKVMRTIAPGESLVYRFKANRSGIWMYHCSTMPMSLHIAKGLYGAVVIEPRDLPRVDRSYVLVQGEHDLSSKPMMSFNGYAFAYRYRPLPAKVGETVRFWVLDAGPDHPLSFHVVGEQFDTVWSEGRYLIKKQPGVGSQALGLLPAQGGFVELSAQEPGDYPFVNHVMTDAERGASGVLSVR
;
A
#
# COMPACT_ATOMS: atom_id res chain seq x y z
N MET A 1 -3.72 -75.48 62.29
CA MET A 1 -2.60 -74.94 63.08
C MET A 1 -2.00 -73.75 62.36
N ASN A 2 -2.08 -72.58 63.01
CA ASN A 2 -1.28 -71.35 62.91
C ASN A 2 -0.35 -71.07 61.71
N ASN A 3 -0.65 -69.96 61.02
CA ASN A 3 0.13 -68.70 60.97
C ASN A 3 1.66 -68.75 60.73
N LEU A 4 2.14 -68.17 59.61
CA LEU A 4 3.03 -66.97 59.54
C LEU A 4 3.97 -66.93 58.29
N GLN A 5 3.95 -65.74 57.67
CA GLN A 5 5.08 -64.97 57.08
C GLN A 5 5.75 -65.39 55.76
N ALA A 6 5.64 -64.47 54.79
CA ALA A 6 6.57 -64.26 53.69
C ALA A 6 7.92 -63.67 54.17
N PRO A 7 9.01 -63.86 53.40
CA PRO A 7 9.88 -62.71 53.14
C PRO A 7 10.40 -62.61 51.68
N GLN A 8 10.24 -61.38 51.16
CA GLN A 8 11.23 -60.57 50.42
C GLN A 8 12.04 -61.19 49.27
N SER A 9 11.61 -60.93 48.02
CA SER A 9 12.49 -60.95 46.85
C SER A 9 13.28 -59.64 46.75
N GLY A 10 14.61 -59.74 46.82
CA GLY A 10 15.53 -58.62 46.68
C GLY A 10 15.36 -57.87 45.35
N LYS A 11 15.34 -56.54 45.45
CA LYS A 11 15.41 -55.62 44.31
C LYS A 11 16.78 -55.76 43.65
N GLN A 12 16.82 -56.38 42.47
CA GLN A 12 17.89 -56.08 41.51
C GLN A 12 17.78 -54.59 41.11
N PRO A 13 18.89 -53.83 41.13
CA PRO A 13 18.87 -52.46 40.65
C PRO A 13 18.57 -52.47 39.14
N PRO A 14 17.76 -51.54 38.62
CA PRO A 14 17.41 -51.53 37.21
C PRO A 14 18.69 -51.30 36.40
N GLN A 15 19.04 -52.29 35.59
CA GLN A 15 20.05 -52.18 34.55
C GLN A 15 19.62 -51.03 33.64
N LYS A 16 20.34 -49.90 33.71
CA LYS A 16 20.11 -48.75 32.83
C LYS A 16 20.35 -49.19 31.40
N ASP A 17 19.27 -49.50 30.69
CA ASP A 17 19.25 -49.61 29.24
C ASP A 17 19.73 -48.27 28.63
N LYS A 18 21.02 -48.20 28.30
CA LYS A 18 21.64 -47.11 27.54
C LYS A 18 21.25 -47.17 26.05
N ARG A 19 19.97 -47.38 25.76
CA ARG A 19 19.39 -47.31 24.40
C ARG A 19 18.01 -46.64 24.40
N SER A 20 17.89 -45.49 25.06
CA SER A 20 16.83 -44.53 24.71
C SER A 20 17.47 -43.28 24.08
N SER A 21 17.36 -43.14 22.77
CA SER A 21 17.72 -41.95 21.98
C SER A 21 16.77 -40.76 22.21
N ALA A 22 16.46 -40.49 23.48
CA ALA A 22 15.52 -39.46 23.93
C ALA A 22 16.14 -38.05 24.02
N GLY A 23 17.34 -37.83 23.47
CA GLY A 23 18.07 -36.56 23.55
C GLY A 23 17.82 -35.55 22.42
N ALA A 24 17.09 -35.90 21.35
CA ALA A 24 17.07 -35.11 20.11
C ALA A 24 15.75 -34.35 19.80
N ARG A 25 14.74 -34.38 20.67
CA ARG A 25 13.36 -33.96 20.33
C ARG A 25 12.74 -32.95 21.32
N GLY A 26 13.55 -32.02 21.82
CA GLY A 26 13.12 -30.95 22.74
C GLY A 26 12.89 -29.60 22.03
N ASN A 27 12.34 -28.63 22.78
CA ASN A 27 12.14 -27.24 22.33
C ASN A 27 13.45 -26.65 21.75
N TRP A 28 13.43 -26.29 20.47
CA TRP A 28 14.57 -25.72 19.77
C TRP A 28 14.23 -24.34 19.22
N ALA A 29 14.42 -23.33 20.09
CA ALA A 29 14.04 -21.95 19.82
C ALA A 29 14.52 -21.41 18.46
N TRP A 30 15.80 -21.61 18.12
CA TRP A 30 16.38 -21.12 16.86
C TRP A 30 15.95 -21.89 15.62
N ARG A 31 15.41 -23.11 15.74
CA ARG A 31 14.75 -23.81 14.64
C ARG A 31 13.34 -23.27 14.41
N ASP A 32 12.60 -23.05 15.49
CA ASP A 32 11.14 -22.90 15.45
C ASP A 32 10.66 -21.44 15.39
N ARG A 33 11.36 -20.50 16.04
CA ARG A 33 10.89 -19.10 16.23
C ARG A 33 11.21 -18.14 15.09
N PRO A 34 12.43 -18.14 14.49
CA PRO A 34 12.79 -17.10 13.52
C PRO A 34 11.93 -17.11 12.25
N GLY A 35 11.54 -18.29 11.76
CA GLY A 35 10.63 -18.38 10.62
C GLY A 35 9.28 -17.73 10.90
N ILE A 36 8.71 -17.94 12.08
CA ILE A 36 7.45 -17.32 12.51
C ILE A 36 7.61 -15.80 12.65
N PHE A 37 8.73 -15.34 13.21
CA PHE A 37 9.04 -13.90 13.30
C PHE A 37 8.98 -13.23 11.92
N TRP A 38 9.66 -13.78 10.92
CA TRP A 38 9.64 -13.21 9.57
C TRP A 38 8.28 -13.28 8.89
N LEU A 39 7.48 -14.32 9.16
CA LEU A 39 6.10 -14.39 8.67
C LEU A 39 5.21 -13.32 9.30
N ILE A 40 5.41 -12.99 10.58
CA ILE A 40 4.72 -11.89 11.25
C ILE A 40 5.15 -10.55 10.65
N VAL A 41 6.46 -10.33 10.42
CA VAL A 41 6.95 -9.13 9.74
C VAL A 41 6.34 -8.99 8.35
N ALA A 42 6.32 -10.05 7.55
CA ALA A 42 5.67 -10.04 6.23
C ALA A 42 4.17 -9.70 6.32
N ALA A 43 3.46 -10.24 7.31
CA ALA A 43 2.04 -9.93 7.53
C ALA A 43 1.82 -8.44 7.89
N ILE A 44 2.65 -7.88 8.79
CA ILE A 44 2.58 -6.46 9.17
C ILE A 44 2.81 -5.59 7.94
N VAL A 45 3.86 -5.88 7.15
CA VAL A 45 4.16 -5.13 5.94
C VAL A 45 3.03 -5.24 4.92
N ALA A 46 2.39 -6.40 4.75
CA ALA A 46 1.27 -6.56 3.83
C ALA A 46 0.07 -5.65 4.17
N PHE A 47 -0.28 -5.54 5.46
CA PHE A 47 -1.41 -4.71 5.90
C PHE A 47 -1.08 -3.22 6.02
N ALA A 48 0.16 -2.87 6.38
CA ALA A 48 0.61 -1.49 6.54
C ALA A 48 1.38 -0.96 5.33
N HIS A 49 1.33 -1.65 4.18
CA HIS A 49 2.11 -1.30 2.99
C HIS A 49 1.96 0.14 2.48
N PRO A 50 0.82 0.85 2.64
CA PRO A 50 0.72 2.25 2.22
C PRO A 50 1.57 3.21 3.07
N ALA A 51 1.84 2.84 4.33
CA ALA A 51 2.60 3.66 5.28
C ALA A 51 4.09 3.27 5.38
N ILE A 52 4.52 2.23 4.65
CA ILE A 52 5.87 1.67 4.75
C ILE A 52 6.64 1.96 3.46
N PRO A 53 7.76 2.71 3.53
CA PRO A 53 8.66 2.87 2.39
C PRO A 53 9.17 1.54 1.87
N ALA A 54 9.28 1.39 0.55
CA ALA A 54 9.74 0.15 -0.11
C ALA A 54 8.97 -1.12 0.35
N SER A 55 7.69 -0.98 0.72
CA SER A 55 6.86 -2.05 1.29
C SER A 55 6.85 -3.33 0.47
N ARG A 56 6.82 -3.24 -0.86
CA ARG A 56 6.87 -4.42 -1.73
C ARG A 56 8.21 -5.17 -1.64
N TRP A 57 9.32 -4.45 -1.66
CA TRP A 57 10.65 -5.05 -1.50
C TRP A 57 10.75 -5.73 -0.13
N LEU A 58 10.31 -5.04 0.92
CA LEU A 58 10.27 -5.55 2.29
C LEU A 58 9.40 -6.79 2.44
N LEU A 59 8.20 -6.80 1.85
CA LEU A 59 7.29 -7.94 1.88
C LEU A 59 7.92 -9.18 1.25
N VAL A 60 8.48 -9.03 0.04
CA VAL A 60 9.11 -10.13 -0.70
C VAL A 60 10.33 -10.67 0.05
N HIS A 61 11.18 -9.80 0.60
CA HIS A 61 12.40 -10.23 1.28
C HIS A 61 12.13 -10.76 2.70
N ALA A 62 11.16 -10.22 3.44
CA ALA A 62 10.72 -10.81 4.70
C ALA A 62 10.20 -12.24 4.49
N LEU A 63 9.42 -12.47 3.43
CA LEU A 63 8.93 -13.80 3.10
C LEU A 63 10.06 -14.72 2.58
N LEU A 64 10.77 -14.33 1.52
CA LEU A 64 11.74 -15.20 0.82
C LEU A 64 13.08 -15.29 1.54
N LEU A 65 13.71 -14.15 1.82
CA LEU A 65 15.02 -14.10 2.46
C LEU A 65 14.93 -14.37 3.98
N GLY A 66 13.85 -13.93 4.63
CA GLY A 66 13.59 -14.20 6.05
C GLY A 66 13.01 -15.60 6.30
N ALA A 67 11.71 -15.77 6.05
CA ALA A 67 10.97 -16.96 6.46
C ALA A 67 11.32 -18.24 5.66
N VAL A 68 11.39 -18.14 4.34
CA VAL A 68 11.61 -19.29 3.45
C VAL A 68 13.06 -19.76 3.52
N THR A 69 14.03 -18.85 3.44
CA THR A 69 15.46 -19.21 3.57
C THR A 69 15.76 -19.83 4.93
N HIS A 70 15.20 -19.30 6.02
CA HIS A 70 15.25 -19.95 7.34
C HIS A 70 14.72 -21.39 7.29
N SER A 71 13.52 -21.56 6.73
CA SER A 71 12.86 -22.87 6.62
C SER A 71 13.67 -23.84 5.76
N LEU A 72 14.20 -23.40 4.62
CA LEU A 72 15.04 -24.22 3.76
C LEU A 72 16.31 -24.67 4.49
N MET A 73 17.00 -23.76 5.18
CA MET A 73 18.22 -24.07 5.94
C MET A 73 18.00 -25.09 7.08
N VAL A 74 16.82 -25.04 7.71
CA VAL A 74 16.41 -25.99 8.75
C VAL A 74 16.03 -27.34 8.15
N TRP A 75 15.10 -27.34 7.20
CA TRP A 75 14.44 -28.55 6.73
C TRP A 75 15.27 -29.32 5.73
N SER A 76 16.06 -28.67 4.86
CA SER A 76 16.99 -29.37 3.98
C SER A 76 17.98 -30.20 4.79
N ARG A 77 18.53 -29.63 5.88
CA ARG A 77 19.45 -30.35 6.78
C ARG A 77 18.77 -31.53 7.45
N HIS A 78 17.56 -31.32 7.96
CA HIS A 78 16.76 -32.38 8.56
C HIS A 78 16.48 -33.53 7.56
N PHE A 79 16.07 -33.20 6.33
CA PHE A 79 15.81 -34.20 5.29
C PHE A 79 17.07 -34.92 4.85
N VAL A 80 18.21 -34.22 4.67
CA VAL A 80 19.48 -34.89 4.32
C VAL A 80 19.88 -35.90 5.38
N ILE A 81 19.81 -35.53 6.67
CA ILE A 81 20.12 -36.47 7.76
C ILE A 81 19.17 -37.67 7.75
N THR A 82 17.88 -37.41 7.57
CA THR A 82 16.84 -38.45 7.63
C THR A 82 16.91 -39.40 6.42
N LEU A 83 17.02 -38.86 5.20
CA LEU A 83 17.05 -39.63 3.94
C LEU A 83 18.35 -40.42 3.78
N LEU A 84 19.47 -39.88 4.25
CA LEU A 84 20.77 -40.55 4.24
C LEU A 84 21.03 -41.40 5.50
N LYS A 85 20.07 -41.47 6.43
CA LYS A 85 20.14 -42.23 7.69
C LYS A 85 21.39 -41.91 8.53
N LEU A 86 21.78 -40.64 8.57
CA LEU A 86 22.93 -40.17 9.35
C LEU A 86 22.56 -39.99 10.84
N PRO A 87 23.55 -39.98 11.74
CA PRO A 87 23.33 -39.61 13.14
C PRO A 87 22.71 -38.21 13.30
N ALA A 88 22.12 -37.95 14.46
CA ALA A 88 21.54 -36.65 14.79
C ALA A 88 22.58 -35.51 14.67
N ASP A 89 22.13 -34.35 14.23
CA ASP A 89 23.01 -33.22 13.89
C ASP A 89 23.67 -32.58 15.12
N ASP A 90 24.80 -31.88 14.89
CA ASP A 90 25.37 -30.97 15.88
C ASP A 90 24.50 -29.70 15.98
N ARG A 91 23.65 -29.69 17.01
CA ARG A 91 22.74 -28.58 17.31
C ARG A 91 23.46 -27.23 17.45
N LYS A 92 24.67 -27.20 18.02
CA LYS A 92 25.41 -25.94 18.25
C LYS A 92 25.85 -25.32 16.92
N GLN A 93 26.40 -26.13 16.02
CA GLN A 93 26.81 -25.66 14.70
C GLN A 93 25.62 -25.19 13.87
N GLN A 94 24.52 -25.93 13.88
CA GLN A 94 23.31 -25.52 13.15
C GLN A 94 22.72 -24.22 13.71
N GLU A 95 22.72 -24.04 15.03
CA GLU A 95 22.26 -22.81 15.68
C GLU A 95 23.14 -21.60 15.33
N LEU A 96 24.48 -21.75 15.37
CA LEU A 96 25.39 -20.67 15.02
C LEU A 96 25.22 -20.22 13.57
N ARG A 97 25.05 -21.18 12.65
CA ARG A 97 24.78 -20.89 11.24
C ARG A 97 23.46 -20.14 11.01
N LEU A 98 22.41 -20.50 11.75
CA LEU A 98 21.12 -19.79 11.68
C LEU A 98 21.21 -18.38 12.27
N LYS A 99 21.93 -18.18 13.38
CA LYS A 99 22.18 -16.85 13.94
C LYS A 99 22.92 -15.95 12.95
N LEU A 100 23.95 -16.49 12.30
CA LEU A 100 24.71 -15.78 11.28
C LEU A 100 23.81 -15.35 10.11
N LEU A 101 22.94 -16.24 9.63
CA LEU A 101 21.95 -15.91 8.59
C LEU A 101 21.07 -14.74 9.03
N HIS A 102 20.42 -14.82 10.20
CA HIS A 102 19.46 -13.79 10.65
C HIS A 102 20.13 -12.45 10.93
N ALA A 103 21.35 -12.45 11.48
CA ALA A 103 22.15 -11.23 11.60
C ALA A 103 22.40 -10.60 10.22
N GLY A 104 22.81 -11.41 9.23
CA GLY A 104 22.98 -10.96 7.86
C GLY A 104 21.69 -10.40 7.24
N VAL A 105 20.57 -11.10 7.37
CA VAL A 105 19.27 -10.65 6.83
C VAL A 105 18.84 -9.31 7.44
N LEU A 106 18.95 -9.14 8.76
CA LEU A 106 18.63 -7.87 9.42
C LEU A 106 19.49 -6.73 8.91
N VAL A 107 20.80 -6.95 8.76
CA VAL A 107 21.74 -5.96 8.24
C VAL A 107 21.44 -5.62 6.77
N VAL A 108 21.06 -6.60 5.93
CA VAL A 108 20.62 -6.35 4.54
C VAL A 108 19.36 -5.49 4.53
N VAL A 109 18.36 -5.81 5.35
CA VAL A 109 17.11 -5.02 5.41
C VAL A 109 17.39 -3.57 5.81
N VAL A 110 18.18 -3.36 6.87
CA VAL A 110 18.57 -2.01 7.31
C VAL A 110 19.36 -1.29 6.24
N GLY A 111 20.33 -1.96 5.61
CA GLY A 111 21.17 -1.39 4.57
C GLY A 111 20.38 -0.96 3.34
N VAL A 112 19.47 -1.80 2.84
CA VAL A 112 18.70 -1.49 1.63
C VAL A 112 17.63 -0.42 1.90
N VAL A 113 16.88 -0.53 3.01
CA VAL A 113 15.86 0.48 3.36
C VAL A 113 16.48 1.83 3.68
N GLY A 114 17.66 1.84 4.32
CA GLY A 114 18.41 3.07 4.60
C GLY A 114 19.18 3.64 3.41
N GLY A 115 19.24 2.94 2.27
CA GLY A 115 20.06 3.34 1.12
C GLY A 115 21.58 3.27 1.38
N TRP A 116 22.01 2.44 2.33
CA TRP A 116 23.41 2.31 2.76
C TRP A 116 24.06 1.08 2.11
N LEU A 117 24.70 1.30 0.96
CA LEU A 117 25.36 0.23 0.21
C LEU A 117 26.44 -0.52 1.02
N PRO A 118 27.34 0.12 1.80
CA PRO A 118 28.33 -0.61 2.61
C PRO A 118 27.68 -1.55 3.64
N VAL A 119 26.59 -1.10 4.29
CA VAL A 119 25.83 -1.89 5.25
C VAL A 119 25.17 -3.07 4.53
N THR A 120 24.61 -2.84 3.35
CA THR A 120 24.03 -3.90 2.49
C THR A 120 25.07 -4.96 2.14
N ILE A 121 26.29 -4.56 1.76
CA ILE A 121 27.40 -5.48 1.44
C ILE A 121 27.79 -6.33 2.66
N VAL A 122 27.89 -5.71 3.85
CA VAL A 122 28.20 -6.43 5.09
C VAL A 122 27.12 -7.48 5.37
N GLY A 123 25.85 -7.08 5.33
CA GLY A 123 24.73 -8.00 5.55
C GLY A 123 24.72 -9.15 4.54
N ALA A 124 24.90 -8.82 3.26
CA ALA A 124 24.95 -9.79 2.17
C ALA A 124 26.09 -10.80 2.36
N THR A 125 27.27 -10.34 2.79
CA THR A 125 28.43 -11.20 3.08
C THR A 125 28.13 -12.20 4.20
N LEU A 126 27.44 -11.76 5.26
CA LEU A 126 27.03 -12.65 6.36
C LEU A 126 26.01 -13.71 5.89
N VAL A 127 25.04 -13.33 5.05
CA VAL A 127 24.08 -14.27 4.44
C VAL A 127 24.81 -15.30 3.57
N VAL A 128 25.72 -14.85 2.69
CA VAL A 128 26.53 -15.72 1.82
C VAL A 128 27.35 -16.69 2.65
N ALA A 129 28.05 -16.22 3.69
CA ALA A 129 28.85 -17.06 4.57
C ALA A 129 28.01 -18.14 5.25
N ALA A 130 26.83 -17.79 5.77
CA ALA A 130 25.92 -18.74 6.41
C ALA A 130 25.45 -19.84 5.44
N VAL A 131 25.14 -19.47 4.20
CA VAL A 131 24.61 -20.41 3.19
C VAL A 131 25.72 -21.27 2.57
N LEU A 132 26.91 -20.72 2.36
CA LEU A 132 28.08 -21.52 1.93
C LEU A 132 28.49 -22.52 3.01
N TRP A 133 28.44 -22.13 4.30
CA TRP A 133 28.61 -23.08 5.40
C TRP A 133 27.53 -24.17 5.37
N HIS A 134 26.29 -23.83 5.02
CA HIS A 134 25.23 -24.83 4.84
C HIS A 134 25.55 -25.80 3.69
N ALA A 135 25.92 -25.30 2.52
CA ALA A 135 26.32 -26.12 1.37
C ALA A 135 27.47 -27.07 1.73
N TYR A 136 28.50 -26.57 2.43
CA TYR A 136 29.59 -27.39 2.93
C TYR A 136 29.11 -28.51 3.86
N ALA A 137 28.21 -28.21 4.80
CA ALA A 137 27.63 -29.21 5.69
C ALA A 137 26.83 -30.29 4.93
N LEU A 138 26.13 -29.92 3.85
CA LEU A 138 25.44 -30.88 2.98
C LEU A 138 26.44 -31.78 2.24
N ILE A 139 27.52 -31.22 1.69
CA ILE A 139 28.59 -31.99 1.03
C ILE A 139 29.20 -33.02 2.00
N VAL A 140 29.54 -32.59 3.22
CA VAL A 140 30.11 -33.49 4.24
C VAL A 140 29.12 -34.61 4.60
N ALA A 141 27.83 -34.30 4.74
CA ALA A 141 26.81 -35.31 5.00
C ALA A 141 26.70 -36.33 3.86
N MET A 142 26.67 -35.86 2.61
CA MET A 142 26.60 -36.72 1.43
C MET A 142 27.83 -37.61 1.28
N LYS A 143 29.04 -37.11 1.59
CA LYS A 143 30.28 -37.89 1.54
C LYS A 143 30.36 -38.99 2.61
N ARG A 144 29.67 -38.81 3.74
CA ARG A 144 29.65 -39.79 4.85
C ARG A 144 28.56 -40.84 4.72
N ALA A 145 27.61 -40.64 3.82
CA ALA A 145 26.46 -41.51 3.66
C ALA A 145 26.76 -42.73 2.78
N LEU A 146 26.19 -43.87 3.13
CA LEU A 146 26.12 -45.02 2.23
C LEU A 146 25.08 -44.76 1.12
N PRO A 147 25.20 -45.42 -0.06
CA PRO A 147 24.22 -45.28 -1.12
C PRO A 147 22.79 -45.53 -0.63
N ALA A 148 21.93 -44.52 -0.77
CA ALA A 148 20.54 -44.55 -0.34
C ALA A 148 19.61 -44.28 -1.53
N ARG A 149 18.43 -44.90 -1.52
CA ARG A 149 17.40 -44.77 -2.57
C ARG A 149 16.99 -43.32 -2.89
N PHE A 150 17.23 -42.38 -1.98
CA PHE A 150 16.85 -40.97 -2.12
C PHE A 150 18.05 -40.00 -2.12
N ASP A 151 19.25 -40.48 -2.45
CA ASP A 151 20.48 -39.67 -2.54
C ASP A 151 20.42 -38.53 -3.58
N TYR A 152 19.42 -38.53 -4.46
CA TYR A 152 19.20 -37.45 -5.42
C TYR A 152 18.65 -36.17 -4.76
N THR A 153 17.82 -36.27 -3.71
CA THR A 153 17.19 -35.10 -3.07
C THR A 153 18.23 -34.16 -2.42
N PRO A 154 19.25 -34.64 -1.69
CA PRO A 154 20.35 -33.80 -1.22
C PRO A 154 21.06 -32.98 -2.30
N ARG A 155 21.13 -33.49 -3.55
CA ARG A 155 21.77 -32.77 -4.67
C ARG A 155 20.98 -31.53 -5.07
N TYR A 156 19.65 -31.58 -4.99
CA TYR A 156 18.80 -30.40 -5.23
C TYR A 156 19.10 -29.31 -4.20
N TYR A 157 19.19 -29.66 -2.91
CA TYR A 157 19.52 -28.68 -1.86
C TYR A 157 20.91 -28.09 -2.02
N LEU A 158 21.89 -28.91 -2.40
CA LEU A 158 23.26 -28.44 -2.62
C LEU A 158 23.31 -27.43 -3.79
N VAL A 159 22.71 -27.78 -4.94
CA VAL A 159 22.66 -26.88 -6.10
C VAL A 159 21.94 -25.58 -5.75
N ALA A 160 20.78 -25.67 -5.12
CA ALA A 160 20.05 -24.49 -4.66
C ALA A 160 20.90 -23.61 -3.74
N ALA A 161 21.58 -24.20 -2.74
CA ALA A 161 22.42 -23.46 -1.80
C ALA A 161 23.61 -22.76 -2.46
N LEU A 162 24.14 -23.31 -3.55
CA LEU A 162 25.22 -22.69 -4.32
C LEU A 162 24.72 -21.54 -5.22
N LEU A 163 23.44 -21.53 -5.61
CA LEU A 163 22.86 -20.47 -6.42
C LEU A 163 22.50 -19.22 -5.61
N LEU A 164 22.08 -19.36 -4.34
CA LEU A 164 21.69 -18.21 -3.51
C LEU A 164 22.81 -17.16 -3.39
N PRO A 165 24.10 -17.50 -3.14
CA PRO A 165 25.17 -16.50 -3.11
C PRO A 165 25.28 -15.67 -4.40
N VAL A 166 25.10 -16.30 -5.56
CA VAL A 166 25.11 -15.61 -6.86
C VAL A 166 23.92 -14.64 -6.96
N GLY A 167 22.74 -15.09 -6.55
CA GLY A 167 21.55 -14.23 -6.50
C GLY A 167 21.69 -13.07 -5.51
N VAL A 168 22.38 -13.26 -4.38
CA VAL A 168 22.71 -12.19 -3.43
C VAL A 168 23.64 -11.15 -4.06
N VAL A 169 24.65 -11.57 -4.84
CA VAL A 169 25.52 -10.63 -5.58
C VAL A 169 24.69 -9.78 -6.55
N PHE A 170 23.78 -10.38 -7.33
CA PHE A 170 22.88 -9.60 -8.18
C PHE A 170 22.02 -8.62 -7.36
N GLY A 171 21.58 -9.02 -6.16
CA GLY A 171 20.82 -8.15 -5.25
C GLY A 171 21.62 -6.95 -4.73
N VAL A 172 22.89 -7.15 -4.41
CA VAL A 172 23.81 -6.05 -4.04
C VAL A 172 24.04 -5.10 -5.22
N CYS A 173 24.20 -5.65 -6.43
CA CYS A 173 24.32 -4.83 -7.64
C CYS A 173 23.05 -4.00 -7.88
N LEU A 174 21.85 -4.56 -7.68
CA LEU A 174 20.59 -3.81 -7.77
C LEU A 174 20.56 -2.63 -6.78
N ALA A 175 20.99 -2.86 -5.54
CA ALA A 175 21.06 -1.84 -4.50
C ALA A 175 22.09 -0.73 -4.79
N ALA A 176 23.04 -0.95 -5.71
CA ALA A 176 24.03 0.05 -6.11
C ALA A 176 23.47 1.10 -7.10
N GLY A 177 22.29 0.89 -7.69
CA GLY A 177 21.60 1.93 -8.46
C GLY A 177 22.10 2.15 -9.90
N PHE A 178 22.20 1.08 -10.71
CA PHE A 178 22.49 1.19 -12.15
C PHE A 178 21.31 1.76 -12.96
N GLY A 179 21.52 2.10 -14.24
CA GLY A 179 20.47 2.59 -15.14
C GLY A 179 19.36 1.56 -15.46
N PRO A 180 18.22 1.99 -16.01
CA PRO A 180 16.98 1.18 -16.11
C PRO A 180 17.14 -0.18 -16.81
N GLU A 181 17.86 -0.21 -17.93
CA GLU A 181 18.06 -1.43 -18.70
C GLU A 181 18.96 -2.45 -17.97
N ILE A 182 20.03 -1.99 -17.35
CA ILE A 182 20.91 -2.83 -16.52
C ILE A 182 20.16 -3.30 -15.26
N GLN A 183 19.34 -2.44 -14.66
CA GLN A 183 18.45 -2.80 -13.55
C GLN A 183 17.48 -3.92 -13.94
N GLY A 184 16.82 -3.84 -15.09
CA GLY A 184 15.91 -4.88 -15.56
C GLY A 184 16.60 -6.24 -15.75
N ARG A 185 17.80 -6.23 -16.34
CA ARG A 185 18.63 -7.44 -16.53
C ARG A 185 19.09 -8.03 -15.19
N LEU A 186 19.57 -7.20 -14.27
CA LEU A 186 19.97 -7.61 -12.93
C LEU A 186 18.77 -8.13 -12.12
N ALA A 187 17.60 -7.52 -12.26
CA ALA A 187 16.37 -7.93 -11.58
C ALA A 187 15.89 -9.28 -12.11
N PHE A 188 16.00 -9.50 -13.42
CA PHE A 188 15.75 -10.79 -14.04
C PHE A 188 16.71 -11.87 -13.52
N ALA A 189 18.02 -11.61 -13.54
CA ALA A 189 19.02 -12.54 -13.04
C ALA A 189 18.85 -12.82 -11.53
N HIS A 190 18.64 -11.79 -10.71
CA HIS A 190 18.39 -11.91 -9.28
C HIS A 190 17.15 -12.76 -8.98
N THR A 191 16.03 -12.45 -9.63
CA THR A 191 14.74 -13.11 -9.39
C THR A 191 14.79 -14.56 -9.83
N THR A 192 15.26 -14.85 -11.04
CA THR A 192 15.34 -16.24 -11.53
C THR A 192 16.30 -17.09 -10.69
N THR A 193 17.43 -16.53 -10.26
CA THR A 193 18.39 -17.24 -9.39
C THR A 193 17.81 -17.58 -8.03
N ASN A 194 17.15 -16.62 -7.37
CA ASN A 194 16.67 -16.81 -6.01
C ASN A 194 15.34 -17.56 -5.97
N LEU A 195 14.41 -17.21 -6.85
CA LEU A 195 13.08 -17.81 -6.86
C LEU A 195 13.07 -19.17 -7.55
N LEU A 196 13.65 -19.29 -8.75
CA LEU A 196 13.66 -20.57 -9.49
C LEU A 196 14.81 -21.46 -9.06
N GLY A 197 15.98 -20.87 -8.77
CA GLY A 197 17.15 -21.59 -8.26
C GLY A 197 17.01 -21.97 -6.78
N TRP A 198 17.20 -21.01 -5.87
CA TRP A 198 17.22 -21.30 -4.43
C TRP A 198 15.91 -21.92 -3.93
N VAL A 199 14.77 -21.28 -4.19
CA VAL A 199 13.46 -21.77 -3.71
C VAL A 199 12.93 -22.89 -4.59
N GLY A 200 12.84 -22.68 -5.91
CA GLY A 200 12.25 -23.62 -6.87
C GLY A 200 12.90 -25.01 -6.87
N ILE A 201 14.24 -25.08 -7.04
CA ILE A 201 14.97 -26.35 -7.03
C ILE A 201 14.81 -27.04 -5.66
N SER A 202 14.92 -26.32 -4.55
CA SER A 202 14.72 -26.89 -3.22
C SER A 202 13.33 -27.49 -3.03
N VAL A 203 12.28 -26.79 -3.50
CA VAL A 203 10.89 -27.22 -3.40
C VAL A 203 10.63 -28.44 -4.29
N ILE A 204 11.10 -28.45 -5.54
CA ILE A 204 10.98 -29.60 -6.45
C ILE A 204 11.63 -30.85 -5.84
N GLY A 205 12.86 -30.71 -5.33
CA GLY A 205 13.58 -31.79 -4.67
C GLY A 205 12.82 -32.34 -3.46
N THR A 206 12.35 -31.46 -2.58
CA THR A 206 11.61 -31.83 -1.37
C THR A 206 10.29 -32.53 -1.70
N ALA A 207 9.49 -31.96 -2.60
CA ALA A 207 8.16 -32.46 -2.88
C ALA A 207 8.15 -33.84 -3.54
N SER A 208 9.23 -34.20 -4.26
CA SER A 208 9.40 -35.54 -4.83
C SER A 208 9.34 -36.66 -3.78
N THR A 209 9.68 -36.36 -2.52
CA THR A 209 9.67 -37.33 -1.41
C THR A 209 8.61 -36.98 -0.36
N LEU A 210 8.42 -35.69 -0.07
CA LEU A 210 7.52 -35.23 0.98
C LEU A 210 6.04 -35.39 0.62
N TRP A 211 5.65 -35.14 -0.64
CA TRP A 211 4.22 -35.16 -0.98
C TRP A 211 3.57 -36.55 -0.92
N PRO A 212 4.19 -37.62 -1.47
CA PRO A 212 3.68 -38.98 -1.27
C PRO A 212 3.64 -39.38 0.20
N THR A 213 4.61 -38.91 0.99
CA THR A 213 4.66 -39.12 2.44
C THR A 213 3.47 -38.47 3.14
N MET A 214 3.13 -37.22 2.79
CA MET A 214 1.97 -36.50 3.31
C MET A 214 0.66 -37.20 2.94
N LEU A 215 0.53 -37.65 1.68
CA LEU A 215 -0.61 -38.42 1.21
C LEU A 215 -0.66 -39.82 1.82
N ARG A 216 0.43 -40.32 2.42
CA ARG A 216 0.57 -41.71 2.89
C ARG A 216 0.34 -42.72 1.77
N THR A 217 0.92 -42.45 0.60
CA THR A 217 0.88 -43.34 -0.56
C THR A 217 2.29 -43.81 -0.93
N ARG A 218 2.39 -44.93 -1.64
CA ARG A 218 3.67 -45.43 -2.14
C ARG A 218 4.21 -44.46 -3.20
N LEU A 219 5.53 -44.32 -3.23
CA LEU A 219 6.20 -43.56 -4.27
C LEU A 219 5.95 -44.22 -5.64
N VAL A 220 5.51 -43.43 -6.61
CA VAL A 220 5.24 -43.90 -7.98
C VAL A 220 6.52 -44.43 -8.63
N ASP A 221 6.41 -45.50 -9.41
CA ASP A 221 7.55 -46.09 -10.10
C ASP A 221 8.21 -45.12 -11.09
N GLY A 222 9.55 -45.16 -11.15
CA GLY A 222 10.36 -44.30 -12.01
C GLY A 222 10.62 -42.89 -11.46
N THR A 223 10.05 -42.49 -10.31
CA THR A 223 10.26 -41.16 -9.70
C THR A 223 11.73 -40.77 -9.59
N GLU A 224 12.58 -41.70 -9.16
CA GLU A 224 14.03 -41.47 -9.04
C GLU A 224 14.66 -41.09 -10.38
N ARG A 225 14.28 -41.76 -11.46
CA ARG A 225 14.81 -41.50 -12.82
C ARG A 225 14.41 -40.09 -13.29
N TRP A 226 13.15 -39.72 -13.08
CA TRP A 226 12.65 -38.38 -13.42
C TRP A 226 13.36 -37.30 -12.59
N ALA A 227 13.50 -37.50 -11.29
CA ALA A 227 14.19 -36.57 -10.41
C ALA A 227 15.68 -36.41 -10.73
N ARG A 228 16.39 -37.48 -11.12
CA ARG A 228 17.79 -37.36 -11.55
C ARG A 228 17.93 -36.62 -12.88
N ARG A 229 16.97 -36.77 -13.81
CA ARG A 229 16.98 -36.10 -15.12
C ARG A 229 16.56 -34.64 -15.06
N ALA A 230 15.62 -34.29 -14.17
CA ALA A 230 15.11 -32.93 -14.07
C ALA A 230 16.16 -31.94 -13.55
N LEU A 231 17.02 -32.32 -12.59
CA LEU A 231 17.98 -31.40 -11.98
C LEU A 231 18.96 -30.76 -12.99
N PRO A 232 19.65 -31.52 -13.86
CA PRO A 232 20.50 -30.92 -14.90
C PRO A 232 19.73 -29.97 -15.83
N VAL A 233 18.49 -30.30 -16.20
CA VAL A 233 17.65 -29.47 -17.08
C VAL A 233 17.32 -28.14 -16.39
N LEU A 234 16.94 -28.16 -15.11
CA LEU A 234 16.67 -26.96 -14.33
C LEU A 234 17.91 -26.06 -14.21
N ILE A 235 19.09 -26.66 -14.02
CA ILE A 235 20.37 -25.95 -13.96
C ILE A 235 20.68 -25.28 -15.30
N VAL A 236 20.60 -26.03 -16.40
CA VAL A 236 20.82 -25.50 -17.75
C VAL A 236 19.87 -24.33 -18.01
N GLY A 237 18.59 -24.45 -17.65
CA GLY A 237 17.63 -23.35 -17.77
C GLY A 237 18.08 -22.07 -17.06
N ILE A 238 18.55 -22.15 -15.81
CA ILE A 238 19.05 -20.98 -15.05
C ILE A 238 20.30 -20.37 -15.70
N PHE A 239 21.29 -21.18 -16.08
CA PHE A 239 22.49 -20.67 -16.72
C PHE A 239 22.20 -20.05 -18.09
N THR A 240 21.25 -20.60 -18.85
CA THR A 240 20.79 -20.01 -20.10
C THR A 240 20.06 -18.68 -19.87
N MET A 241 19.24 -18.56 -18.81
CA MET A 241 18.65 -17.27 -18.41
C MET A 241 19.72 -16.23 -18.10
N TRP A 242 20.79 -16.61 -17.38
CA TRP A 242 21.91 -15.71 -17.08
C TRP A 242 22.66 -15.30 -18.34
N ALA A 243 22.94 -16.23 -19.24
CA ALA A 243 23.59 -15.93 -20.52
C ALA A 243 22.74 -14.95 -21.34
N GLY A 244 21.42 -15.17 -21.42
CA GLY A 244 20.50 -14.24 -22.07
C GLY A 244 20.51 -12.85 -21.44
N ALA A 245 20.45 -12.77 -20.12
CA ALA A 245 20.53 -11.50 -19.40
C ALA A 245 21.90 -10.82 -19.56
N ALA A 246 23.02 -11.55 -19.54
CA ALA A 246 24.37 -11.01 -19.63
C ALA A 246 24.74 -10.56 -21.06
N LEU A 247 24.21 -11.24 -22.08
CA LEU A 247 24.43 -10.92 -23.49
C LEU A 247 23.39 -9.96 -24.07
N ASP A 248 22.42 -9.52 -23.26
CA ASP A 248 21.32 -8.68 -23.71
C ASP A 248 20.43 -9.35 -24.79
N LEU A 249 20.26 -10.68 -24.66
CA LEU A 249 19.50 -11.51 -25.58
C LEU A 249 18.24 -12.07 -24.90
N ARG A 250 17.14 -11.31 -24.94
CA ARG A 250 15.83 -11.73 -24.41
C ARG A 250 15.32 -13.07 -24.97
N PRO A 251 15.45 -13.39 -26.28
CA PRO A 251 15.06 -14.70 -26.79
C PRO A 251 15.85 -15.86 -26.17
N LEU A 252 17.14 -15.64 -25.87
CA LEU A 252 17.98 -16.62 -25.18
C LEU A 252 17.52 -16.76 -23.71
N ALA A 253 17.19 -15.65 -23.05
CA ALA A 253 16.62 -15.68 -21.70
C ALA A 253 15.28 -16.44 -21.66
N ALA A 254 14.37 -16.18 -22.61
CA ALA A 254 13.11 -16.90 -22.77
C ALA A 254 13.34 -18.39 -23.04
N ALA A 255 14.31 -18.76 -23.87
CA ALA A 255 14.70 -20.15 -24.08
C ALA A 255 15.16 -20.81 -22.77
N GLY A 256 15.90 -20.09 -21.92
CA GLY A 256 16.23 -20.53 -20.57
C GLY A 256 15.01 -20.80 -19.70
N VAL A 257 14.00 -19.92 -19.72
CA VAL A 257 12.72 -20.13 -19.02
C VAL A 257 11.97 -21.34 -19.57
N ALA A 258 11.94 -21.53 -20.88
CA ALA A 258 11.32 -22.70 -21.50
C ALA A 258 12.01 -24.02 -21.09
N ILE A 259 13.35 -24.05 -21.07
CA ILE A 259 14.12 -25.20 -20.60
C ILE A 259 13.79 -25.52 -19.14
N TYR A 260 13.73 -24.48 -18.28
CA TYR A 260 13.33 -24.66 -16.89
C TYR A 260 11.90 -25.20 -16.77
N ALA A 261 10.96 -24.67 -17.57
CA ALA A 261 9.57 -25.14 -17.61
C ALA A 261 9.46 -26.61 -18.02
N VAL A 262 10.27 -27.07 -18.97
CA VAL A 262 10.37 -28.50 -19.36
C VAL A 262 10.83 -29.33 -18.16
N GLY A 263 11.89 -28.90 -17.46
CA GLY A 263 12.36 -29.55 -16.23
C GLY A 263 11.24 -29.67 -15.19
N LEU A 264 10.48 -28.59 -14.96
CA LEU A 264 9.36 -28.57 -14.02
C LEU A 264 8.19 -29.47 -14.48
N ALA A 265 7.83 -29.44 -15.76
CA ALA A 265 6.75 -30.24 -16.34
C ALA A 265 7.02 -31.74 -16.23
N THR A 266 8.28 -32.19 -16.38
CA THR A 266 8.62 -33.59 -16.16
C THR A 266 8.33 -34.06 -14.73
N MET A 267 8.50 -33.18 -13.74
CA MET A 267 8.11 -33.47 -12.35
C MET A 267 6.59 -33.38 -12.16
N GLY A 268 5.90 -32.51 -12.90
CA GLY A 268 4.44 -32.44 -12.96
C GLY A 268 3.77 -33.76 -13.31
N VAL A 269 4.37 -34.57 -14.19
CA VAL A 269 3.87 -35.92 -14.52
C VAL A 269 3.88 -36.84 -13.30
N PHE A 270 4.96 -36.82 -12.51
CA PHE A 270 5.05 -37.56 -11.26
C PHE A 270 3.96 -37.12 -10.26
N PHE A 271 3.78 -35.81 -10.12
CA PHE A 271 2.77 -35.22 -9.26
C PHE A 271 1.36 -35.63 -9.65
N ALA A 272 1.02 -35.57 -10.94
CA ALA A 272 -0.28 -36.01 -11.45
C ALA A 272 -0.52 -37.51 -11.20
N ARG A 273 0.50 -38.36 -11.38
CA ARG A 273 0.39 -39.81 -11.07
C ARG A 273 0.19 -40.07 -9.58
N THR A 274 0.85 -39.31 -8.72
CA THR A 274 0.71 -39.43 -7.26
C THR A 274 -0.71 -39.06 -6.81
N VAL A 275 -1.28 -37.99 -7.36
CA VAL A 275 -2.67 -37.57 -7.09
C VAL A 275 -3.68 -38.61 -7.60
N LYS A 276 -3.42 -39.25 -8.75
CA LYS A 276 -4.24 -40.35 -9.25
C LYS A 276 -4.22 -41.56 -8.32
N ALA A 277 -3.09 -41.85 -7.68
CA ALA A 277 -2.97 -42.95 -6.73
C ALA A 277 -3.69 -42.66 -5.41
N LYS A 278 -3.60 -41.42 -4.89
CA LYS A 278 -4.38 -40.99 -3.73
C LYS A 278 -4.68 -39.49 -3.80
N ARG A 279 -5.98 -39.16 -3.73
CA ARG A 279 -6.46 -37.78 -3.78
C ARG A 279 -6.08 -37.01 -2.50
N PRO A 280 -5.77 -35.71 -2.59
CA PRO A 280 -5.59 -34.84 -1.43
C PRO A 280 -6.82 -34.80 -0.52
N ASP A 281 -6.61 -35.01 0.76
CA ASP A 281 -7.66 -35.12 1.79
C ASP A 281 -7.46 -34.14 2.97
N HIS A 282 -6.25 -33.55 3.10
CA HIS A 282 -5.88 -32.64 4.19
C HIS A 282 -5.37 -31.30 3.67
N PHE A 283 -5.43 -30.25 4.50
CA PHE A 283 -4.98 -28.88 4.16
C PHE A 283 -3.57 -28.89 3.56
N ALA A 284 -2.66 -29.63 4.19
CA ALA A 284 -1.26 -29.68 3.81
C ALA A 284 -1.07 -30.19 2.37
N THR A 285 -1.80 -31.24 1.99
CA THR A 285 -1.74 -31.84 0.65
C THR A 285 -2.41 -30.98 -0.42
N TRP A 286 -3.49 -30.29 -0.08
CA TRP A 286 -4.18 -29.33 -0.95
C TRP A 286 -3.33 -28.08 -1.20
N SER A 287 -2.82 -27.46 -0.13
CA SER A 287 -1.98 -26.25 -0.20
C SER A 287 -0.71 -26.50 -0.99
N MET A 288 -0.02 -27.62 -0.75
CA MET A 288 1.20 -27.93 -1.50
C MET A 288 0.92 -28.20 -2.98
N GLY A 289 -0.14 -28.93 -3.31
CA GLY A 289 -0.54 -29.18 -4.70
C GLY A 289 -0.91 -27.89 -5.44
N ALA A 290 -1.70 -27.02 -4.81
CA ALA A 290 -2.05 -25.71 -5.36
C ALA A 290 -0.82 -24.81 -5.58
N GLY A 291 0.13 -24.81 -4.63
CA GLY A 291 1.39 -24.09 -4.77
C GLY A 291 2.21 -24.53 -5.98
N PHE A 292 2.27 -25.84 -6.29
CA PHE A 292 2.94 -26.34 -7.49
C PHE A 292 2.25 -25.92 -8.79
N ILE A 293 0.92 -25.87 -8.79
CA ILE A 293 0.17 -25.39 -9.96
C ILE A 293 0.51 -23.92 -10.22
N TRP A 294 0.46 -23.07 -9.19
CA TRP A 294 0.86 -21.67 -9.32
C TRP A 294 2.32 -21.50 -9.70
N PHE A 295 3.20 -22.39 -9.26
CA PHE A 295 4.60 -22.36 -9.67
C PHE A 295 4.75 -22.57 -11.17
N LEU A 296 4.05 -23.56 -11.73
CA LEU A 296 4.05 -23.82 -13.17
C LEU A 296 3.42 -22.66 -13.94
N VAL A 297 2.27 -22.14 -13.47
CA VAL A 297 1.61 -20.98 -14.07
C VAL A 297 2.54 -19.77 -14.09
N GLY A 298 3.21 -19.46 -12.98
CA GLY A 298 4.14 -18.33 -12.89
C GLY A 298 5.35 -18.48 -13.81
N VAL A 299 5.91 -19.69 -13.96
CA VAL A 299 7.03 -19.93 -14.88
C VAL A 299 6.61 -19.80 -16.35
N ILE A 300 5.43 -20.33 -16.71
CA ILE A 300 4.90 -20.20 -18.07
C ILE A 300 4.58 -18.74 -18.38
N TRP A 301 4.01 -18.01 -17.41
CA TRP A 301 3.74 -16.58 -17.56
C TRP A 301 5.04 -15.81 -17.73
N LEU A 302 6.05 -16.01 -16.86
CA LEU A 302 7.36 -15.39 -17.02
C LEU A 302 7.97 -15.65 -18.40
N PHE A 303 7.84 -16.86 -18.94
CA PHE A 303 8.28 -17.18 -20.30
C PHE A 303 7.59 -16.29 -21.34
N VAL A 304 6.26 -16.15 -21.25
CA VAL A 304 5.47 -15.32 -22.17
C VAL A 304 5.86 -13.85 -22.05
N ASP A 305 6.04 -13.34 -20.83
CA ASP A 305 6.39 -11.93 -20.60
C ASP A 305 7.78 -11.62 -21.14
N VAL A 306 8.78 -12.47 -20.88
CA VAL A 306 10.16 -12.28 -21.42
C VAL A 306 10.18 -12.38 -22.95
N LEU A 307 9.37 -13.28 -23.53
CA LEU A 307 9.30 -13.46 -24.98
C LEU A 307 8.63 -12.28 -25.70
N ARG A 308 7.64 -11.65 -25.06
CA ARG A 308 6.86 -10.56 -25.65
C ARG A 308 7.41 -9.17 -25.36
N ALA A 309 8.28 -9.04 -24.36
CA ALA A 309 8.79 -7.76 -23.95
C ALA A 309 9.71 -7.12 -25.02
N ASP A 310 9.54 -5.83 -25.26
CA ASP A 310 10.30 -5.02 -26.22
C ASP A 310 11.65 -4.55 -25.65
N ASP A 311 11.80 -4.56 -24.32
CA ASP A 311 13.04 -4.27 -23.58
C ASP A 311 13.04 -4.94 -22.18
N TRP A 312 14.11 -4.76 -21.41
CA TRP A 312 14.22 -5.33 -20.05
C TRP A 312 13.46 -4.56 -18.97
N GLU A 313 13.09 -3.31 -19.24
CA GLU A 313 12.26 -2.51 -18.34
C GLU A 313 10.83 -3.05 -18.34
N GLN A 314 10.32 -3.43 -19.50
CA GLN A 314 9.02 -4.11 -19.64
C GLN A 314 9.03 -5.49 -18.96
N VAL A 315 10.14 -6.23 -19.03
CA VAL A 315 10.31 -7.47 -18.24
C VAL A 315 10.24 -7.16 -16.74
N PHE A 316 10.91 -6.12 -16.27
CA PHE A 316 10.91 -5.73 -14.87
C PHE A 316 9.52 -5.29 -14.38
N SER A 317 8.80 -4.47 -15.15
CA SER A 317 7.44 -4.02 -14.81
C SER A 317 6.41 -5.17 -14.78
N SER A 318 6.64 -6.26 -15.54
CA SER A 318 5.80 -7.47 -15.48
C SER A 318 5.78 -8.12 -14.09
N TYR A 319 6.80 -7.86 -13.26
CA TYR A 319 6.89 -8.46 -11.92
C TYR A 319 5.78 -8.02 -10.99
N ASP A 320 5.08 -6.94 -11.31
CA ASP A 320 3.93 -6.42 -10.56
C ASP A 320 2.82 -7.45 -10.50
N ALA A 321 2.51 -8.07 -11.64
CA ALA A 321 1.53 -9.15 -11.74
C ALA A 321 2.10 -10.51 -11.28
N LEU A 322 3.39 -10.78 -11.51
CA LEU A 322 4.01 -12.06 -11.16
C LEU A 322 4.31 -12.21 -9.66
N THR A 323 4.50 -11.12 -8.92
CA THR A 323 4.86 -11.17 -7.50
C THR A 323 3.78 -11.88 -6.67
N PRO A 324 2.47 -11.54 -6.74
CA PRO A 324 1.42 -12.26 -6.03
C PRO A 324 1.31 -13.74 -6.43
N VAL A 325 1.52 -14.06 -7.71
CA VAL A 325 1.53 -15.43 -8.24
C VAL A 325 2.61 -16.27 -7.57
N PHE A 326 3.84 -15.76 -7.52
CA PHE A 326 4.94 -16.50 -6.91
C PHE A 326 4.96 -16.43 -5.38
N ALA A 327 4.77 -15.25 -4.78
CA ALA A 327 4.85 -15.08 -3.33
C ALA A 327 3.66 -15.73 -2.62
N GLY A 328 2.43 -15.38 -3.02
CA GLY A 328 1.21 -15.89 -2.42
C GLY A 328 0.79 -17.23 -3.00
N GLY A 329 0.69 -17.31 -4.33
CA GLY A 329 0.24 -18.51 -5.05
C GLY A 329 1.17 -19.70 -4.86
N PHE A 330 2.49 -19.52 -5.01
CA PHE A 330 3.47 -20.61 -4.90
C PHE A 330 4.09 -20.71 -3.50
N VAL A 331 4.93 -19.75 -3.13
CA VAL A 331 5.87 -19.88 -2.02
C VAL A 331 5.17 -20.00 -0.68
N ALA A 332 4.25 -19.08 -0.37
CA ALA A 332 3.52 -19.10 0.89
C ALA A 332 2.70 -20.39 1.05
N GLN A 333 2.00 -20.82 -0.01
CA GLN A 333 1.20 -22.05 0.02
C GLN A 333 2.05 -23.32 0.20
N VAL A 334 3.21 -23.41 -0.46
CA VAL A 334 4.13 -24.55 -0.25
C VAL A 334 4.70 -24.52 1.16
N LEU A 335 5.11 -23.35 1.65
CA LEU A 335 5.67 -23.21 2.99
C LEU A 335 4.65 -23.62 4.06
N PHE A 336 3.44 -23.05 4.03
CA PHE A 336 2.40 -23.39 4.99
C PHE A 336 1.94 -24.84 4.86
N GLY A 337 1.85 -25.38 3.63
CA GLY A 337 1.51 -26.78 3.38
C GLY A 337 2.55 -27.73 3.97
N ALA A 338 3.84 -27.46 3.75
CA ALA A 338 4.93 -28.28 4.28
C ALA A 338 5.00 -28.20 5.83
N LEU A 339 4.93 -27.00 6.40
CA LEU A 339 5.01 -26.80 7.85
C LEU A 339 3.80 -27.39 8.59
N ALA A 340 2.60 -27.34 8.01
CA ALA A 340 1.39 -27.97 8.54
C ALA A 340 1.56 -29.48 8.78
N TYR A 341 2.37 -30.15 7.95
CA TYR A 341 2.70 -31.56 8.12
C TYR A 341 3.93 -31.78 9.00
N LEU A 342 4.99 -31.01 8.76
CA LEU A 342 6.30 -31.25 9.38
C LEU A 342 6.30 -30.93 10.87
N ILE A 343 5.68 -29.82 11.29
CA ILE A 343 5.71 -29.38 12.70
C ILE A 343 5.13 -30.45 13.64
N PRO A 344 3.92 -31.00 13.43
CA PRO A 344 3.40 -32.08 14.27
C PRO A 344 4.28 -33.33 14.23
N SER A 345 4.85 -33.67 13.07
CA SER A 345 5.65 -34.88 12.89
C SER A 345 6.97 -34.86 13.68
N VAL A 346 7.60 -33.69 13.84
CA VAL A 346 8.88 -33.55 14.56
C VAL A 346 8.73 -33.39 16.07
N ILE A 347 7.55 -33.02 16.56
CA ILE A 347 7.26 -32.93 18.00
C ILE A 347 7.35 -34.32 18.66
N GLY A 348 7.01 -35.39 17.94
CA GLY A 348 7.04 -36.77 18.45
C GLY A 348 5.80 -37.14 19.28
N GLY A 349 5.81 -38.32 19.92
CA GLY A 349 4.66 -38.80 20.71
C GLY A 349 3.68 -39.72 19.96
N GLY A 350 4.04 -40.16 18.76
CA GLY A 350 3.29 -41.16 17.99
C GLY A 350 2.12 -40.61 17.15
N PRO A 351 1.38 -41.50 16.47
CA PRO A 351 0.35 -41.09 15.52
C PRO A 351 -0.83 -40.31 16.13
N SER A 352 -1.14 -40.51 17.41
CA SER A 352 -2.20 -39.77 18.12
C SER A 352 -1.85 -38.28 18.24
N VAL A 353 -0.62 -37.96 18.64
CA VAL A 353 -0.13 -36.59 18.78
C VAL A 353 -0.12 -35.86 17.42
N VAL A 354 0.36 -36.54 16.38
CA VAL A 354 0.35 -35.98 15.01
C VAL A 354 -1.08 -35.69 14.56
N ARG A 355 -2.03 -36.61 14.79
CA ARG A 355 -3.44 -36.41 14.45
C ARG A 355 -4.08 -35.23 15.18
N ALA A 356 -3.75 -35.02 16.46
CA ALA A 356 -4.26 -33.88 17.23
C ALA A 356 -3.82 -32.53 16.62
N GLY A 357 -2.54 -32.42 16.22
CA GLY A 357 -2.02 -31.25 15.53
C GLY A 357 -2.67 -31.05 14.14
N SER A 358 -2.73 -32.12 13.33
CA SER A 358 -3.34 -32.06 12.00
C SER A 358 -4.81 -31.64 12.03
N ALA A 359 -5.59 -32.11 13.01
CA ALA A 359 -7.00 -31.75 13.15
C ALA A 359 -7.22 -30.22 13.28
N VAL A 360 -6.33 -29.52 13.97
CA VAL A 360 -6.39 -28.05 14.08
C VAL A 360 -6.14 -27.40 12.72
N VAL A 361 -5.09 -27.84 12.01
CA VAL A 361 -4.74 -27.27 10.70
C VAL A 361 -5.74 -27.65 9.61
N ASP A 362 -6.48 -28.74 9.75
CA ASP A 362 -7.49 -29.15 8.77
C ASP A 362 -8.84 -28.47 8.95
N ARG A 363 -9.07 -27.77 10.07
CA ARG A 363 -10.31 -27.02 10.32
C ARG A 363 -10.52 -25.95 9.25
N TRP A 364 -11.58 -26.08 8.45
CA TRP A 364 -11.82 -25.22 7.28
C TRP A 364 -10.62 -25.15 6.32
N GLY A 365 -9.84 -26.24 6.22
CA GLY A 365 -8.63 -26.29 5.41
C GLY A 365 -8.91 -26.13 3.92
N VAL A 366 -9.91 -26.82 3.40
CA VAL A 366 -10.29 -26.74 1.97
C VAL A 366 -10.82 -25.35 1.64
N TYR A 367 -11.67 -24.78 2.50
CA TYR A 367 -12.13 -23.39 2.36
C TYR A 367 -10.97 -22.40 2.21
N ARG A 368 -9.97 -22.47 3.11
CA ARG A 368 -8.83 -21.55 3.07
C ARG A 368 -8.01 -21.68 1.79
N VAL A 369 -7.76 -22.90 1.34
CA VAL A 369 -7.07 -23.14 0.06
C VAL A 369 -7.89 -22.59 -1.10
N LEU A 370 -9.21 -22.85 -1.15
CA LEU A 370 -10.06 -22.35 -2.23
C LEU A 370 -10.12 -20.82 -2.28
N VAL A 371 -10.29 -20.16 -1.13
CA VAL A 371 -10.32 -18.69 -1.07
C VAL A 371 -9.02 -18.08 -1.58
N VAL A 372 -7.86 -18.61 -1.19
CA VAL A 372 -6.56 -18.13 -1.69
C VAL A 372 -6.45 -18.33 -3.20
N ASN A 373 -6.76 -19.52 -3.71
CA ASN A 373 -6.49 -19.86 -5.11
C ASN A 373 -7.51 -19.26 -6.08
N LEU A 374 -8.81 -19.41 -5.81
CA LEU A 374 -9.85 -18.84 -6.65
C LEU A 374 -9.88 -17.31 -6.49
N GLY A 375 -9.67 -16.81 -5.28
CA GLY A 375 -9.54 -15.37 -5.04
C GLY A 375 -8.38 -14.78 -5.84
N LEU A 376 -7.19 -15.39 -5.81
CA LEU A 376 -6.05 -14.93 -6.60
C LEU A 376 -6.32 -15.02 -8.12
N ALA A 377 -6.98 -16.08 -8.58
CA ALA A 377 -7.36 -16.21 -9.99
C ALA A 377 -8.33 -15.09 -10.43
N ILE A 378 -9.35 -14.78 -9.63
CA ILE A 378 -10.28 -13.68 -9.91
C ILE A 378 -9.54 -12.34 -9.83
N TRP A 379 -8.66 -12.15 -8.85
CA TRP A 379 -7.86 -10.94 -8.67
C TRP A 379 -6.99 -10.65 -9.90
N LEU A 380 -6.41 -11.69 -10.49
CA LEU A 380 -5.60 -11.60 -11.73
C LEU A 380 -6.46 -11.42 -12.99
N ALA A 381 -7.69 -11.95 -12.99
CA ALA A 381 -8.60 -11.87 -14.13
C ALA A 381 -9.36 -10.53 -14.21
N THR A 382 -9.46 -9.80 -13.10
CA THR A 382 -10.10 -8.49 -13.06
C THR A 382 -9.05 -7.39 -13.08
N ASP A 383 -9.34 -6.32 -13.81
CA ASP A 383 -8.58 -5.08 -13.73
C ASP A 383 -9.25 -4.04 -12.83
N ILE A 384 -10.44 -4.33 -12.27
CA ILE A 384 -11.19 -3.39 -11.44
C ILE A 384 -10.54 -3.28 -10.07
N SER A 385 -10.11 -2.08 -9.73
CA SER A 385 -9.21 -1.92 -8.59
C SER A 385 -9.91 -2.10 -7.24
N ALA A 386 -11.17 -1.69 -7.11
CA ALA A 386 -11.99 -1.97 -5.92
C ALA A 386 -12.18 -3.48 -5.67
N ILE A 387 -12.36 -4.27 -6.73
CA ILE A 387 -12.43 -5.74 -6.63
C ILE A 387 -11.06 -6.30 -6.21
N ARG A 388 -9.96 -5.79 -6.79
CA ARG A 388 -8.61 -6.19 -6.37
C ARG A 388 -8.35 -5.90 -4.89
N VAL A 389 -8.75 -4.74 -4.37
CA VAL A 389 -8.57 -4.38 -2.95
C VAL A 389 -9.34 -5.33 -2.02
N THR A 390 -10.64 -5.53 -2.30
CA THR A 390 -11.48 -6.42 -1.48
C THR A 390 -11.01 -7.87 -1.52
N LEU A 391 -10.62 -8.37 -2.69
CA LEU A 391 -10.04 -9.71 -2.84
C LEU A 391 -8.67 -9.82 -2.14
N SER A 392 -7.80 -8.81 -2.21
CA SER A 392 -6.51 -8.82 -1.51
C SER A 392 -6.69 -9.06 -0.01
N VAL A 393 -7.65 -8.39 0.64
CA VAL A 393 -7.97 -8.59 2.06
C VAL A 393 -8.42 -10.04 2.31
N VAL A 394 -9.37 -10.52 1.51
CA VAL A 394 -9.95 -11.87 1.65
C VAL A 394 -8.92 -12.98 1.39
N ILE A 395 -7.94 -12.78 0.51
CA ILE A 395 -6.84 -13.71 0.23
C ILE A 395 -5.79 -13.67 1.34
N LEU A 396 -5.47 -12.48 1.89
CA LEU A 396 -4.45 -12.34 2.93
C LEU A 396 -4.89 -12.92 4.28
N LEU A 397 -6.17 -12.81 4.63
CA LEU A 397 -6.70 -13.35 5.89
C LEU A 397 -6.40 -14.84 6.12
N PRO A 398 -6.66 -15.78 5.18
CA PRO A 398 -6.32 -17.20 5.36
C PRO A 398 -4.80 -17.46 5.34
N LEU A 399 -4.00 -16.68 4.59
CA LEU A 399 -2.54 -16.80 4.57
C LEU A 399 -1.93 -16.39 5.91
N VAL A 400 -2.34 -15.25 6.46
CA VAL A 400 -1.87 -14.76 7.78
C VAL A 400 -2.45 -15.63 8.90
N GLY A 401 -3.72 -16.02 8.79
CA GLY A 401 -4.37 -16.93 9.72
C GLY A 401 -3.68 -18.29 9.82
N ALA A 402 -2.97 -18.75 8.79
CA ALA A 402 -2.19 -19.98 8.83
C ALA A 402 -1.16 -20.00 9.98
N ILE A 403 -0.60 -18.84 10.36
CA ILE A 403 0.31 -18.72 11.52
C ILE A 403 -0.44 -19.11 12.81
N VAL A 404 -1.67 -18.62 12.99
CA VAL A 404 -2.51 -18.92 14.16
C VAL A 404 -2.84 -20.42 14.21
N PHE A 405 -3.23 -21.01 13.07
CA PHE A 405 -3.50 -22.45 12.99
C PHE A 405 -2.26 -23.29 13.29
N MET A 406 -1.07 -22.89 12.83
CA MET A 406 0.18 -23.59 13.14
C MET A 406 0.51 -23.54 14.64
N LEU A 407 0.37 -22.36 15.28
CA LEU A 407 0.55 -22.24 16.73
C LEU A 407 -0.47 -23.07 17.51
N GLY A 408 -1.72 -23.11 17.05
CA GLY A 408 -2.76 -23.98 17.60
C GLY A 408 -2.42 -25.47 17.46
N ALA A 409 -1.89 -25.89 16.31
CA ALA A 409 -1.48 -27.27 16.05
C ALA A 409 -0.32 -27.70 16.97
N VAL A 410 0.63 -26.81 17.25
CA VAL A 410 1.69 -27.05 18.24
C VAL A 410 1.09 -27.24 19.63
N LYS A 411 0.19 -26.34 20.06
CA LYS A 411 -0.47 -26.44 21.36
C LYS A 411 -1.24 -27.76 21.52
N ALA A 412 -2.02 -28.14 20.50
CA ALA A 412 -2.77 -29.40 20.49
C ALA A 412 -1.85 -30.63 20.53
N SER A 413 -0.75 -30.62 19.76
CA SER A 413 0.23 -31.71 19.76
C SER A 413 0.91 -31.86 21.13
N VAL A 414 1.29 -30.74 21.76
CA VAL A 414 1.90 -30.74 23.11
C VAL A 414 0.91 -31.21 24.18
N ALA A 415 -0.35 -30.79 24.11
CA ALA A 415 -1.40 -31.23 25.03
C ALA A 415 -1.64 -32.75 24.92
N ALA A 416 -1.77 -33.26 23.70
CA ALA A 416 -1.94 -34.71 23.46
C ALA A 416 -0.73 -35.51 23.95
N MET A 417 0.49 -34.98 23.79
CA MET A 417 1.70 -35.62 24.32
C MET A 417 1.72 -35.66 25.84
N ARG A 418 1.29 -34.59 26.52
CA ARG A 418 1.21 -34.55 27.99
C ARG A 418 0.19 -35.55 28.51
N ALA A 419 -1.01 -35.58 27.93
CA ALA A 419 -2.05 -36.55 28.30
C ALA A 419 -1.56 -38.01 28.18
N MET A 420 -0.85 -38.34 27.09
CA MET A 420 -0.26 -39.67 26.90
C MET A 420 0.82 -40.02 27.94
N ARG A 421 1.59 -39.02 28.41
CA ARG A 421 2.62 -39.23 29.46
C ARG A 421 2.00 -39.43 30.84
N GLU A 422 0.84 -38.83 31.08
CA GLU A 422 0.08 -38.90 32.33
C GLU A 422 -0.82 -40.15 32.41
N GLY A 423 -0.70 -41.08 31.46
CA GLY A 423 -1.51 -42.30 31.42
C GLY A 423 -2.95 -42.10 30.96
N GLY A 424 -3.32 -40.88 30.56
CA GLY A 424 -4.64 -40.56 30.03
C GLY A 424 -4.82 -41.03 28.59
N ALA A 425 -6.06 -41.42 28.23
CA ALA A 425 -6.41 -41.63 26.84
C ALA A 425 -6.41 -40.27 26.11
N PRO A 426 -5.73 -40.14 24.95
CA PRO A 426 -5.77 -38.90 24.19
C PRO A 426 -7.23 -38.63 23.81
N THR A 427 -7.71 -37.41 24.10
CA THR A 427 -9.05 -36.98 23.67
C THR A 427 -9.15 -37.21 22.16
N PRO A 428 -10.20 -37.92 21.68
CA PRO A 428 -10.39 -38.08 20.24
C PRO A 428 -10.35 -36.70 19.59
N PRO A 429 -9.60 -36.50 18.50
CA PRO A 429 -9.63 -35.23 17.78
C PRO A 429 -11.09 -34.94 17.43
N ASP A 430 -11.53 -33.70 17.67
CA ASP A 430 -12.88 -33.27 17.30
C ASP A 430 -13.08 -33.58 15.80
N THR A 431 -13.92 -34.57 15.53
CA THR A 431 -14.17 -35.08 14.17
C THR A 431 -15.13 -34.18 13.40
N SER A 432 -15.43 -32.99 13.90
CA SER A 432 -16.24 -31.97 13.22
C SER A 432 -15.56 -31.37 11.98
N ALA A 433 -14.73 -32.13 11.25
CA ALA A 433 -14.26 -31.76 9.93
C ALA A 433 -15.50 -31.49 9.07
N LYS A 434 -15.70 -30.20 8.74
CA LYS A 434 -16.88 -29.78 7.98
C LYS A 434 -16.87 -30.48 6.62
N PRO A 435 -18.03 -30.98 6.13
CA PRO A 435 -18.11 -31.61 4.83
C PRO A 435 -17.47 -30.73 3.75
N ILE A 436 -16.73 -31.34 2.83
CA ILE A 436 -16.03 -30.61 1.76
C ILE A 436 -17.01 -29.73 0.97
N GLY A 437 -18.22 -30.24 0.67
CA GLY A 437 -19.26 -29.46 -0.01
C GLY A 437 -19.63 -28.16 0.71
N LEU A 438 -19.76 -28.19 2.04
CA LEU A 438 -20.03 -26.97 2.83
C LEU A 438 -18.87 -25.98 2.76
N GLN A 439 -17.62 -26.47 2.79
CA GLN A 439 -16.44 -25.61 2.67
C GLN A 439 -16.33 -24.96 1.29
N VAL A 440 -16.69 -25.69 0.22
CA VAL A 440 -16.74 -25.16 -1.15
C VAL A 440 -17.78 -24.05 -1.26
N VAL A 441 -19.01 -24.30 -0.78
CA VAL A 441 -20.09 -23.30 -0.81
C VAL A 441 -19.70 -22.05 -0.02
N ALA A 442 -19.11 -22.21 1.17
CA ALA A 442 -18.64 -21.07 1.96
C ALA A 442 -17.56 -20.27 1.24
N ALA A 443 -16.59 -20.94 0.58
CA ALA A 443 -15.53 -20.25 -0.15
C ALA A 443 -16.08 -19.45 -1.32
N LEU A 444 -16.99 -20.04 -2.09
CA LEU A 444 -17.66 -19.36 -3.19
C LEU A 444 -18.49 -18.17 -2.70
N ALA A 445 -19.27 -18.34 -1.62
CA ALA A 445 -20.05 -17.26 -1.03
C ALA A 445 -19.16 -16.10 -0.57
N THR A 446 -18.03 -16.38 0.10
CA THR A 446 -17.08 -15.35 0.51
C THR A 446 -16.51 -14.58 -0.69
N LEU A 447 -16.16 -15.26 -1.77
CA LEU A 447 -15.63 -14.61 -2.98
C LEU A 447 -16.70 -13.80 -3.72
N ILE A 448 -17.93 -14.31 -3.80
CA ILE A 448 -19.07 -13.57 -4.38
C ILE A 448 -19.32 -12.29 -3.58
N VAL A 449 -19.33 -12.38 -2.24
CA VAL A 449 -19.49 -11.20 -1.38
C VAL A 449 -18.34 -10.21 -1.56
N ALA A 450 -17.09 -10.70 -1.65
CA ALA A 450 -15.93 -9.83 -1.87
C ALA A 450 -16.00 -9.09 -3.21
N VAL A 451 -16.29 -9.82 -4.30
CA VAL A 451 -16.48 -9.23 -5.63
C VAL A 451 -17.65 -8.25 -5.63
N GLY A 452 -18.79 -8.64 -5.04
CA GLY A 452 -19.96 -7.78 -4.91
C GLY A 452 -19.68 -6.50 -4.12
N ALA A 453 -18.91 -6.57 -3.03
CA ALA A 453 -18.47 -5.40 -2.29
C ALA A 453 -17.56 -4.49 -3.13
N GLY A 454 -16.63 -5.05 -3.91
CA GLY A 454 -15.82 -4.29 -4.85
C GLY A 454 -16.63 -3.60 -5.95
N VAL A 455 -17.65 -4.29 -6.49
CA VAL A 455 -18.59 -3.72 -7.46
C VAL A 455 -19.44 -2.61 -6.83
N MET A 456 -19.92 -2.79 -5.59
CA MET A 456 -20.69 -1.73 -4.91
C MET A 456 -19.85 -0.51 -4.58
N TRP A 457 -18.55 -0.69 -4.34
CA TRP A 457 -17.62 0.40 -4.13
C TRP A 457 -17.38 1.19 -5.42
N ASP A 458 -17.23 0.52 -6.57
CA ASP A 458 -17.08 1.19 -7.88
C ASP A 458 -17.94 0.54 -8.99
N PRO A 459 -19.25 0.84 -9.03
CA PRO A 459 -20.18 0.18 -9.95
C PRO A 459 -19.92 0.55 -11.41
N ALA A 460 -19.39 1.75 -11.65
CA ALA A 460 -19.12 2.23 -13.00
C ALA A 460 -17.91 1.53 -13.62
N ALA A 461 -16.85 1.24 -12.85
CA ALA A 461 -15.73 0.41 -13.32
C ALA A 461 -16.15 -1.05 -13.61
N ALA A 462 -17.23 -1.52 -12.98
CA ALA A 462 -17.82 -2.84 -13.24
C ALA A 462 -18.82 -2.87 -14.41
N GLY A 463 -18.98 -1.75 -15.14
CA GLY A 463 -19.86 -1.67 -16.30
C GLY A 463 -21.35 -1.54 -15.96
N PHE A 464 -21.70 -1.28 -14.68
CA PHE A 464 -23.07 -0.97 -14.30
C PHE A 464 -23.33 0.53 -14.47
N SER A 465 -24.05 0.89 -15.53
CA SER A 465 -24.56 2.25 -15.74
C SER A 465 -25.90 2.44 -15.01
N MET A 466 -26.01 3.51 -14.22
CA MET A 466 -27.27 3.95 -13.60
C MET A 466 -28.00 5.01 -14.45
N ALA A 467 -27.66 5.22 -15.72
CA ALA A 467 -28.28 6.24 -16.56
C ALA A 467 -28.80 5.69 -17.90
N GLY A 468 -30.10 5.90 -18.14
CA GLY A 468 -30.81 5.56 -19.37
C GLY A 468 -30.26 6.25 -20.62
N SER A 469 -30.30 5.50 -21.72
CA SER A 469 -30.11 5.98 -23.08
C SER A 469 -31.20 7.00 -23.41
N THR A 470 -30.83 8.23 -23.70
CA THR A 470 -31.73 9.18 -24.39
C THR A 470 -31.31 9.23 -25.84
N ASP A 471 -32.23 8.82 -26.72
CA ASP A 471 -32.10 8.87 -28.18
C ASP A 471 -31.68 10.27 -28.65
N VAL A 472 -30.54 10.35 -29.34
CA VAL A 472 -30.09 11.56 -30.04
C VAL A 472 -29.83 11.20 -31.50
N THR A 473 -30.44 11.96 -32.42
CA THR A 473 -30.30 11.78 -33.86
C THR A 473 -28.86 12.00 -34.32
N PRO A 474 -28.19 11.01 -34.94
CA PRO A 474 -26.80 11.17 -35.40
C PRO A 474 -26.66 12.20 -36.52
N THR A 475 -25.63 13.05 -36.46
CA THR A 475 -25.32 14.04 -37.50
C THR A 475 -24.56 13.44 -38.69
N GLY A 476 -24.04 12.21 -38.54
CA GLY A 476 -23.15 11.55 -39.50
C GLY A 476 -21.69 12.02 -39.47
N LYS A 477 -21.34 13.02 -38.65
CA LYS A 477 -19.97 13.54 -38.52
C LYS A 477 -19.21 12.83 -37.40
N THR A 478 -17.92 12.55 -37.61
CA THR A 478 -17.04 11.91 -36.61
C THR A 478 -15.92 12.86 -36.19
N LYS A 479 -15.78 13.12 -34.89
CA LYS A 479 -14.67 13.88 -34.29
C LYS A 479 -13.67 12.92 -33.66
N THR A 480 -12.40 13.01 -34.05
CA THR A 480 -11.31 12.25 -33.42
C THR A 480 -10.40 13.17 -32.62
N VAL A 481 -10.11 12.83 -31.37
CA VAL A 481 -9.25 13.65 -30.48
C VAL A 481 -8.15 12.79 -29.88
N ALA A 482 -6.91 13.29 -29.91
CA ALA A 482 -5.78 12.62 -29.25
C ALA A 482 -5.73 13.00 -27.77
N VAL A 483 -5.66 12.01 -26.88
CA VAL A 483 -5.52 12.20 -25.44
C VAL A 483 -4.32 11.42 -24.95
N THR A 484 -3.49 12.03 -24.12
CA THR A 484 -2.30 11.40 -23.53
C THR A 484 -2.49 11.25 -22.02
N MET A 485 -2.28 10.04 -21.50
CA MET A 485 -2.16 9.78 -20.06
C MET A 485 -0.69 9.92 -19.67
N LYS A 486 -0.39 10.91 -18.84
CA LYS A 486 0.93 11.13 -18.24
C LYS A 486 0.78 11.86 -16.91
N ASP A 487 1.76 11.75 -16.03
CA ASP A 487 1.80 12.49 -14.76
C ASP A 487 0.47 12.39 -13.95
N MET A 488 -0.13 11.19 -13.91
CA MET A 488 -1.42 10.92 -13.25
C MET A 488 -2.61 11.75 -13.78
N ARG A 489 -2.57 12.19 -15.06
CA ARG A 489 -3.60 13.04 -15.68
C ARG A 489 -3.85 12.69 -17.15
N PHE A 490 -5.02 13.10 -17.66
CA PHE A 490 -5.33 13.06 -19.09
C PHE A 490 -5.00 14.42 -19.73
N PHE A 491 -4.41 14.40 -20.93
CA PHE A 491 -4.03 15.60 -21.67
C PHE A 491 -4.51 15.50 -23.13
N PRO A 492 -5.50 16.30 -23.55
CA PRO A 492 -6.28 17.22 -22.73
C PRO A 492 -7.23 16.45 -21.77
N ASP A 493 -7.54 17.08 -20.64
CA ASP A 493 -8.57 16.63 -19.67
C ASP A 493 -9.97 17.13 -20.05
N LYS A 494 -10.13 17.88 -21.15
CA LYS A 494 -11.42 18.33 -21.68
C LYS A 494 -11.51 18.15 -23.19
N ILE A 495 -12.61 17.57 -23.66
CA ILE A 495 -12.94 17.36 -25.08
C ILE A 495 -14.30 17.98 -25.38
N THR A 496 -14.39 18.87 -26.36
CA THR A 496 -15.67 19.39 -26.85
C THR A 496 -16.12 18.65 -28.10
N VAL A 497 -17.40 18.31 -28.26
CA VAL A 497 -17.98 17.62 -29.43
C VAL A 497 -19.41 18.13 -29.70
N ASN A 498 -19.88 18.21 -30.95
CA ASN A 498 -21.26 18.67 -31.17
C ASN A 498 -22.28 17.59 -30.82
N LYS A 499 -23.49 18.02 -30.45
CA LYS A 499 -24.60 17.11 -30.18
C LYS A 499 -24.91 16.27 -31.42
N GLY A 500 -24.87 14.95 -31.25
CA GLY A 500 -25.14 13.99 -32.33
C GLY A 500 -23.93 13.63 -33.20
N ASP A 501 -22.76 14.23 -32.98
CA ASP A 501 -21.51 13.76 -33.60
C ASP A 501 -21.00 12.48 -32.92
N ARG A 502 -20.33 11.61 -33.68
CA ARG A 502 -19.60 10.45 -33.13
C ARG A 502 -18.23 10.90 -32.62
N LEU A 503 -17.87 10.56 -31.39
CA LEU A 503 -16.56 10.88 -30.82
C LEU A 503 -15.66 9.63 -30.77
N VAL A 504 -14.43 9.75 -31.26
CA VAL A 504 -13.37 8.74 -31.12
C VAL A 504 -12.17 9.36 -30.42
N ILE A 505 -11.73 8.78 -29.30
CA ILE A 505 -10.55 9.23 -28.56
C ILE A 505 -9.37 8.33 -28.93
N LYS A 506 -8.30 8.91 -29.50
CA LYS A 506 -7.01 8.23 -29.66
C LYS A 506 -6.21 8.44 -28.39
N LEU A 507 -6.33 7.51 -27.45
CA LEU A 507 -5.72 7.55 -26.14
C LEU A 507 -4.30 6.95 -26.20
N THR A 508 -3.30 7.63 -25.64
CA THR A 508 -1.89 7.19 -25.57
C THR A 508 -1.40 7.22 -24.13
N HIS A 509 -0.71 6.20 -23.65
CA HIS A 509 -0.14 6.16 -22.31
C HIS A 509 1.38 6.43 -22.34
N LYS A 510 1.86 7.41 -21.56
CA LYS A 510 3.27 7.84 -21.55
C LYS A 510 3.89 7.92 -20.13
N GLU A 511 3.34 7.18 -19.18
CA GLU A 511 3.85 7.18 -17.80
C GLU A 511 4.53 5.84 -17.47
N ALA A 512 5.78 5.91 -17.03
CA ALA A 512 6.55 4.73 -16.69
C ALA A 512 6.14 4.15 -15.33
N GLY A 513 6.03 2.82 -15.27
CA GLY A 513 5.76 2.08 -14.04
C GLY A 513 4.34 2.25 -13.47
N GLN A 514 3.45 2.94 -14.17
CA GLN A 514 2.02 3.05 -13.82
C GLN A 514 1.16 2.42 -14.92
N ILE A 515 -0.04 2.00 -14.53
CA ILE A 515 -1.06 1.55 -15.48
C ILE A 515 -2.19 2.56 -15.36
N HIS A 516 -2.74 3.01 -16.48
CA HIS A 516 -3.92 3.87 -16.48
C HIS A 516 -5.00 3.31 -17.41
N ASP A 517 -6.21 3.79 -17.25
CA ASP A 517 -7.28 3.61 -18.22
C ASP A 517 -8.12 4.88 -18.31
N LEU A 518 -9.04 4.90 -19.25
CA LEU A 518 -10.13 5.87 -19.34
C LEU A 518 -11.44 5.10 -19.26
N VAL A 519 -12.29 5.46 -18.31
CA VAL A 519 -13.70 5.05 -18.21
C VAL A 519 -14.55 6.30 -18.35
N LEU A 520 -15.52 6.29 -19.25
CA LEU A 520 -16.49 7.37 -19.44
C LEU A 520 -17.80 7.03 -18.74
N ALA A 521 -18.56 8.04 -18.33
CA ALA A 521 -19.82 7.87 -17.60
C ALA A 521 -20.91 7.11 -18.37
N ASN A 522 -20.78 7.00 -19.70
CA ASN A 522 -21.64 6.17 -20.55
C ASN A 522 -21.24 4.68 -20.57
N GLY A 523 -20.22 4.28 -19.81
CA GLY A 523 -19.72 2.91 -19.72
C GLY A 523 -18.65 2.55 -20.74
N VAL A 524 -18.31 3.45 -21.68
CA VAL A 524 -17.22 3.21 -22.64
C VAL A 524 -15.88 3.28 -21.91
N SER A 525 -15.02 2.28 -22.14
CA SER A 525 -13.71 2.21 -21.51
C SER A 525 -12.61 1.88 -22.51
N SER A 526 -11.39 2.39 -22.26
CA SER A 526 -10.18 1.98 -22.97
C SER A 526 -9.66 0.60 -22.55
N GLY A 527 -10.10 0.10 -21.40
CA GLY A 527 -9.40 -0.93 -20.64
C GLY A 527 -8.03 -0.44 -20.15
N ARG A 528 -7.33 -1.25 -19.35
CA ARG A 528 -5.97 -0.94 -18.88
C ARG A 528 -5.02 -0.73 -20.06
N MET A 529 -4.15 0.26 -19.91
CA MET A 529 -3.13 0.63 -20.88
C MET A 529 -1.77 0.69 -20.18
N ARG A 530 -0.77 0.07 -20.80
CA ARG A 530 0.62 0.11 -20.36
C ARG A 530 1.39 1.22 -21.06
N GLU A 531 2.56 1.57 -20.54
CA GLU A 531 3.47 2.55 -21.15
C GLU A 531 3.68 2.29 -22.65
N GLY A 532 3.59 3.34 -23.46
CA GLY A 532 3.73 3.28 -24.91
C GLY A 532 2.46 2.86 -25.67
N GLU A 533 1.47 2.24 -25.02
CA GLU A 533 0.26 1.81 -25.70
C GLU A 533 -0.57 2.99 -26.23
N THR A 534 -1.13 2.83 -27.43
CA THR A 534 -2.09 3.76 -28.02
C THR A 534 -3.33 2.99 -28.48
N LYS A 535 -4.52 3.39 -28.00
CA LYS A 535 -5.81 2.76 -28.33
C LYS A 535 -6.81 3.79 -28.87
N LYS A 536 -7.70 3.35 -29.75
CA LYS A 536 -8.88 4.13 -30.16
C LYS A 536 -10.06 3.72 -29.28
N VAL A 537 -10.61 4.67 -28.55
CA VAL A 537 -11.80 4.53 -27.71
C VAL A 537 -12.96 5.19 -28.46
N ASP A 538 -13.86 4.38 -29.01
CA ASP A 538 -15.05 4.89 -29.69
C ASP A 538 -16.14 5.16 -28.67
N VAL A 539 -16.39 6.44 -28.43
CA VAL A 539 -17.39 6.92 -27.46
C VAL A 539 -18.81 6.81 -28.01
N GLY A 540 -18.95 6.62 -29.33
CA GLY A 540 -20.24 6.58 -30.01
C GLY A 540 -20.82 7.98 -30.25
N VAL A 541 -22.12 8.02 -30.59
CA VAL A 541 -22.86 9.27 -30.83
C VAL A 541 -23.09 9.99 -29.50
N VAL A 542 -22.54 11.19 -29.36
CA VAL A 542 -22.56 11.92 -28.08
C VAL A 542 -23.77 12.83 -28.01
N GLY A 543 -24.71 12.49 -27.12
CA GLY A 543 -25.96 13.23 -26.93
C GLY A 543 -25.99 14.21 -25.77
N LYS A 544 -25.14 13.99 -24.75
CA LYS A 544 -25.02 14.79 -23.53
C LYS A 544 -23.56 14.80 -23.04
N SER A 545 -23.16 15.84 -22.33
CA SER A 545 -21.85 15.91 -21.68
C SER A 545 -21.67 14.76 -20.69
N MET A 546 -20.45 14.27 -20.53
CA MET A 546 -20.12 13.14 -19.67
C MET A 546 -18.71 13.24 -19.11
N ASP A 547 -18.53 12.79 -17.88
CA ASP A 547 -17.22 12.70 -17.24
C ASP A 547 -16.46 11.44 -17.69
N GLY A 548 -15.14 11.50 -17.60
CA GLY A 548 -14.22 10.38 -17.73
C GLY A 548 -13.21 10.33 -16.58
N TRP A 549 -12.71 9.15 -16.24
CA TRP A 549 -11.71 8.99 -15.19
C TRP A 549 -10.87 7.73 -15.36
N CYS A 550 -9.75 7.68 -14.64
CA CYS A 550 -8.97 6.47 -14.47
C CYS A 550 -9.55 5.64 -13.32
N SER A 551 -9.90 4.39 -13.60
CA SER A 551 -10.51 3.43 -12.67
C SER A 551 -9.49 2.67 -11.81
N VAL A 552 -8.20 2.97 -11.93
CA VAL A 552 -7.19 2.42 -11.03
C VAL A 552 -7.45 2.99 -9.63
N ALA A 553 -7.40 2.17 -8.59
CA ALA A 553 -7.71 2.61 -7.23
C ALA A 553 -6.75 3.72 -6.84
N GLY A 554 -7.29 4.74 -6.18
CA GLY A 554 -6.54 5.94 -5.86
C GLY A 554 -6.43 6.91 -7.04
N HIS A 555 -6.37 6.49 -8.30
CA HIS A 555 -6.02 7.41 -9.40
C HIS A 555 -7.11 8.46 -9.65
N ARG A 556 -8.39 8.08 -9.62
CA ARG A 556 -9.50 9.04 -9.65
C ARG A 556 -9.47 10.01 -8.45
N GLN A 557 -9.17 9.48 -7.25
CA GLN A 557 -9.10 10.26 -6.01
C GLN A 557 -7.89 11.21 -6.00
N MET A 558 -6.82 10.83 -6.72
CA MET A 558 -5.63 11.63 -6.97
C MET A 558 -5.78 12.58 -8.19
N GLY A 559 -6.99 12.69 -8.75
CA GLY A 559 -7.31 13.70 -9.77
C GLY A 559 -7.22 13.26 -11.22
N MET A 560 -7.02 11.96 -11.50
CA MET A 560 -6.96 11.45 -12.87
C MET A 560 -8.36 11.33 -13.50
N THR A 561 -8.88 12.48 -13.93
CA THR A 561 -10.23 12.69 -14.46
C THR A 561 -10.20 13.56 -15.73
N MET A 562 -11.24 13.47 -16.56
CA MET A 562 -11.42 14.27 -17.77
C MET A 562 -12.91 14.49 -18.07
N GLN A 563 -13.25 15.36 -19.03
CA GLN A 563 -14.63 15.66 -19.45
C GLN A 563 -14.81 15.63 -20.97
N VAL A 564 -15.97 15.12 -21.40
CA VAL A 564 -16.50 15.27 -22.76
C VAL A 564 -17.70 16.21 -22.71
N VAL A 565 -17.66 17.33 -23.42
CA VAL A 565 -18.66 18.40 -23.40
C VAL A 565 -19.38 18.47 -24.75
N VAL A 566 -20.71 18.52 -24.73
CA VAL A 566 -21.55 18.56 -25.93
C VAL A 566 -21.99 19.98 -26.29
N THR A 567 -21.73 20.44 -27.52
CA THR A 567 -22.18 21.74 -28.05
C THR A 567 -23.45 21.58 -28.91
N GLY A 568 -24.55 22.27 -28.57
CA GLY A 568 -25.76 22.37 -29.43
C GLY A 568 -27.13 21.94 -28.86
N SER A 569 -27.29 21.75 -27.55
CA SER A 569 -28.62 21.77 -26.92
C SER A 569 -28.75 22.98 -26.01
N GLY A 570 -29.83 23.74 -26.17
CA GLY A 570 -30.14 24.89 -25.33
C GLY A 570 -30.02 24.58 -23.84
N ALA A 571 -29.40 25.53 -23.14
CA ALA A 571 -29.22 25.60 -21.69
C ALA A 571 -28.38 24.48 -21.06
N HIS A 572 -27.07 24.53 -21.30
CA HIS A 572 -26.05 24.60 -20.26
C HIS A 572 -24.77 25.12 -20.93
N GLU A 573 -24.63 26.44 -20.96
CA GLU A 573 -23.42 27.11 -21.43
C GLU A 573 -22.31 26.90 -20.40
N GLY A 574 -21.63 25.75 -20.51
CA GLY A 574 -20.34 25.52 -19.88
C GLY A 574 -19.31 26.41 -20.57
N HIS A 575 -19.14 27.62 -20.05
CA HIS A 575 -18.23 28.59 -20.63
C HIS A 575 -16.78 28.11 -20.57
N GLU A 576 -16.11 28.45 -21.66
CA GLU A 576 -14.73 28.20 -22.00
C GLU A 576 -13.76 28.72 -20.93
N LEU A 577 -12.71 27.93 -20.70
CA LEU A 577 -11.41 28.47 -20.42
C LEU A 577 -10.49 28.04 -21.54
N ALA A 578 -10.23 28.99 -22.43
CA ALA A 578 -9.08 28.95 -23.31
C ALA A 578 -7.82 28.84 -22.44
N ASN A 579 -7.18 27.68 -22.46
CA ASN A 579 -5.79 27.53 -22.07
C ASN A 579 -4.93 27.74 -23.32
N ASP A 580 -4.93 28.98 -23.81
CA ASP A 580 -3.81 29.49 -24.60
C ASP A 580 -2.98 30.38 -23.68
N GLU A 581 -2.13 29.73 -22.90
CA GLU A 581 -0.73 30.09 -22.72
C GLU A 581 -0.08 29.01 -21.87
N ALA A 582 0.96 28.40 -22.42
CA ALA A 582 1.84 27.51 -21.69
C ALA A 582 2.44 28.29 -20.51
N THR A 583 1.82 28.18 -19.32
CA THR A 583 2.49 28.53 -18.08
C THR A 583 3.59 27.48 -17.93
N LYS A 584 4.81 27.86 -18.32
CA LYS A 584 6.02 27.17 -17.89
C LYS A 584 5.84 26.87 -16.40
N ALA A 585 6.23 25.68 -15.97
CA ALA A 585 6.59 25.48 -14.56
C ALA A 585 7.69 26.51 -14.28
N THR A 586 7.32 27.67 -13.78
CA THR A 586 8.27 28.67 -13.29
C THR A 586 8.79 28.12 -11.98
N ASP A 587 10.10 27.89 -11.95
CA ASP A 587 10.79 27.38 -10.78
C ASP A 587 10.34 28.12 -9.51
N MET A 588 10.27 27.39 -8.40
CA MET A 588 10.10 27.93 -7.04
C MET A 588 11.07 29.10 -6.72
N ALA A 589 12.14 29.25 -7.50
CA ALA A 589 13.07 30.37 -7.48
C ALA A 589 12.40 31.75 -7.68
N ASP A 590 11.30 31.86 -8.44
CA ASP A 590 10.68 33.16 -8.76
C ASP A 590 9.74 33.68 -7.65
N MET A 591 9.28 32.81 -6.75
CA MET A 591 8.42 33.21 -5.63
C MET A 591 9.11 34.08 -4.58
N HIS A 592 10.45 34.12 -4.58
CA HIS A 592 11.25 34.97 -3.71
C HIS A 592 11.58 36.34 -4.33
N SER A 593 11.16 36.59 -5.57
CA SER A 593 11.30 37.89 -6.23
C SER A 593 10.57 38.99 -5.43
N LYS A 594 10.92 40.26 -5.63
CA LYS A 594 10.20 41.36 -4.96
C LYS A 594 8.90 41.66 -5.72
N PRO A 595 7.75 41.82 -5.03
CA PRO A 595 6.53 42.28 -5.68
C PRO A 595 6.71 43.71 -6.23
N PRO A 596 5.86 44.13 -7.19
CA PRO A 596 5.83 45.50 -7.69
C PRO A 596 5.73 46.55 -6.57
N ALA A 597 6.28 47.75 -6.78
CA ALA A 597 6.34 48.79 -5.75
C ALA A 597 4.96 49.29 -5.27
N ASP A 598 3.94 49.18 -6.13
CA ASP A 598 2.55 49.54 -5.89
C ASP A 598 1.69 48.38 -5.34
N TRP A 599 2.26 47.17 -5.20
CA TRP A 599 1.56 46.03 -4.64
C TRP A 599 1.19 46.24 -3.17
N GLN A 600 -0.04 45.85 -2.83
CA GLN A 600 -0.56 45.91 -1.46
C GLN A 600 -0.78 44.50 -0.93
N ALA A 601 -0.33 44.26 0.30
CA ALA A 601 -0.58 42.99 0.96
C ALA A 601 -2.06 42.87 1.36
N PRO A 602 -2.60 41.63 1.40
CA PRO A 602 -3.91 41.38 1.98
C PRO A 602 -4.00 41.91 3.41
N ASP A 603 -5.06 42.66 3.73
CA ASP A 603 -5.26 43.19 5.07
C ASP A 603 -5.48 42.05 6.08
N ALA A 604 -4.56 41.93 7.03
CA ALA A 604 -4.65 40.95 8.11
C ALA A 604 -5.36 41.52 9.35
N SER A 605 -5.67 42.83 9.39
CA SER A 605 -6.20 43.46 10.60
C SER A 605 -7.60 42.95 10.93
N LEU A 606 -7.82 42.59 12.21
CA LEU A 606 -9.12 42.16 12.70
C LEU A 606 -9.43 42.84 14.04
N PRO A 607 -9.82 44.12 14.04
CA PRO A 607 -10.05 44.88 15.27
C PRO A 607 -11.18 44.26 16.10
N PRO A 608 -11.06 44.22 17.45
CA PRO A 608 -12.12 43.67 18.30
C PRO A 608 -13.46 44.37 18.08
N LEU A 609 -14.55 43.61 18.10
CA LEU A 609 -15.88 44.21 17.94
C LEU A 609 -16.20 45.17 19.11
N PRO A 610 -17.01 46.22 18.91
CA PRO A 610 -17.54 46.98 20.04
C PRO A 610 -18.45 46.09 20.91
N PRO A 611 -18.62 46.38 22.21
CA PRO A 611 -19.64 45.76 23.03
C PRO A 611 -21.04 46.09 22.48
N GLY A 612 -21.96 45.13 22.51
CA GLY A 612 -23.34 45.34 22.04
C GLY A 612 -24.19 44.09 22.09
N PRO A 613 -25.53 44.22 21.97
CA PRO A 613 -26.43 43.07 21.86
C PRO A 613 -26.20 42.31 20.55
N PRO A 614 -26.64 41.04 20.44
CA PRO A 614 -26.62 40.31 19.17
C PRO A 614 -27.34 41.06 18.06
N THR A 615 -26.77 41.05 16.85
CA THR A 615 -27.29 41.75 15.67
C THR A 615 -27.40 40.83 14.45
N VAL A 616 -28.09 41.29 13.40
CA VAL A 616 -28.11 40.62 12.10
C VAL A 616 -27.04 41.24 11.20
N ARG A 617 -26.06 40.43 10.80
CA ARG A 617 -24.96 40.79 9.90
C ARG A 617 -25.30 40.34 8.48
N ARG A 618 -25.57 41.29 7.60
CA ARG A 618 -25.90 41.04 6.20
C ARG A 618 -24.66 41.17 5.33
N VAL A 619 -24.43 40.20 4.46
CA VAL A 619 -23.29 40.19 3.54
C VAL A 619 -23.77 39.73 2.17
N GLU A 620 -23.47 40.50 1.13
CA GLU A 620 -23.57 40.02 -0.25
C GLU A 620 -22.25 39.37 -0.64
N MET A 621 -22.30 38.12 -1.09
CA MET A 621 -21.14 37.34 -1.49
C MET A 621 -21.25 36.97 -2.96
N ARG A 622 -20.61 37.76 -3.82
CA ARG A 622 -20.52 37.48 -5.25
C ARG A 622 -19.40 36.50 -5.54
N VAL A 623 -19.71 35.40 -6.23
CA VAL A 623 -18.72 34.47 -6.75
C VAL A 623 -18.29 34.92 -8.12
N THR A 624 -17.01 35.22 -8.30
CA THR A 624 -16.46 35.70 -9.58
C THR A 624 -15.17 34.95 -9.91
N GLU A 625 -14.72 35.03 -11.15
CA GLU A 625 -13.47 34.42 -11.59
C GLU A 625 -12.53 35.47 -12.17
N LYS A 626 -11.32 35.59 -11.63
CA LYS A 626 -10.36 36.59 -12.07
C LYS A 626 -8.94 36.04 -12.06
N THR A 627 -8.15 36.41 -13.05
CA THR A 627 -6.71 36.21 -13.00
C THR A 627 -6.10 37.23 -12.06
N ILE A 628 -5.56 36.76 -10.94
CA ILE A 628 -4.88 37.59 -9.94
C ILE A 628 -3.46 37.08 -9.73
N GLU A 629 -2.59 37.97 -9.25
CA GLU A 629 -1.23 37.62 -8.86
C GLU A 629 -1.24 37.00 -7.46
N VAL A 630 -0.62 35.82 -7.32
CA VAL A 630 -0.62 35.02 -6.07
C VAL A 630 0.78 34.86 -5.47
N ALA A 631 1.81 35.17 -6.26
CA ALA A 631 3.19 35.37 -5.86
C ALA A 631 3.85 36.30 -6.89
N PRO A 632 5.01 36.92 -6.58
CA PRO A 632 5.66 37.85 -7.51
C PRO A 632 5.86 37.22 -8.90
N GLY A 633 5.28 37.83 -9.94
CA GLY A 633 5.35 37.35 -11.31
C GLY A 633 4.42 36.16 -11.64
N ILE A 634 3.77 35.57 -10.64
CA ILE A 634 2.92 34.38 -10.81
C ILE A 634 1.45 34.80 -10.75
N LYS A 635 0.80 34.79 -11.91
CA LYS A 635 -0.64 35.02 -12.05
C LYS A 635 -1.39 33.71 -12.21
N GLN A 636 -2.51 33.59 -11.51
CA GLN A 636 -3.39 32.43 -11.59
C GLN A 636 -4.84 32.87 -11.75
N LYS A 637 -5.61 32.12 -12.53
CA LYS A 637 -7.07 32.26 -12.51
C LYS A 637 -7.61 31.69 -11.20
N ARG A 638 -8.15 32.57 -10.36
CA ARG A 638 -8.73 32.28 -9.06
C ARG A 638 -10.25 32.46 -9.08
N TRP A 639 -10.91 31.73 -8.20
CA TRP A 639 -12.34 31.85 -7.93
C TRP A 639 -12.49 32.59 -6.62
N LEU A 640 -13.24 33.69 -6.66
CA LEU A 640 -13.26 34.69 -5.62
C LEU A 640 -14.61 34.69 -4.94
N PHE A 641 -14.61 34.68 -3.61
CA PHE A 641 -15.78 35.07 -2.82
C PHE A 641 -15.66 36.56 -2.51
N GLY A 642 -16.66 37.37 -2.86
CA GLY A 642 -16.68 38.79 -2.50
C GLY A 642 -15.52 39.61 -3.09
N GLY A 643 -14.96 39.16 -4.20
CA GLY A 643 -13.85 39.84 -4.89
C GLY A 643 -12.44 39.48 -4.39
N SER A 644 -12.29 38.52 -3.47
CA SER A 644 -10.99 38.06 -2.97
C SER A 644 -10.87 36.53 -2.89
N ALA A 645 -9.63 36.03 -2.85
CA ALA A 645 -9.29 34.63 -2.61
C ALA A 645 -8.07 34.57 -1.65
N PRO A 646 -8.24 34.19 -0.36
CA PRO A 646 -9.49 33.80 0.29
C PRO A 646 -10.56 34.90 0.29
N GLY A 647 -11.82 34.50 0.46
CA GLY A 647 -12.95 35.41 0.61
C GLY A 647 -12.88 36.26 1.88
N PRO A 648 -13.75 37.29 2.01
CA PRO A 648 -13.80 38.19 3.15
C PRO A 648 -13.87 37.46 4.50
N VAL A 649 -13.16 37.97 5.49
CA VAL A 649 -13.32 37.50 6.87
C VAL A 649 -14.63 38.05 7.43
N LEU A 650 -15.52 37.16 7.83
CA LEU A 650 -16.79 37.53 8.47
C LEU A 650 -16.58 37.59 9.98
N HIS A 651 -16.92 38.69 10.63
CA HIS A 651 -16.63 38.91 12.05
C HIS A 651 -17.90 39.20 12.85
N GLY A 652 -18.12 38.41 13.91
CA GLY A 652 -19.26 38.54 14.81
C GLY A 652 -18.98 38.07 16.22
N ARG A 653 -20.03 38.03 17.05
CA ARG A 653 -20.01 37.50 18.42
C ARG A 653 -21.05 36.39 18.58
N VAL A 654 -20.87 35.54 19.59
CA VAL A 654 -21.86 34.50 19.93
C VAL A 654 -23.25 35.11 20.14
N GLY A 655 -24.20 34.66 19.31
CA GLY A 655 -25.59 35.12 19.29
C GLY A 655 -25.96 35.91 18.02
N ASP A 656 -24.99 36.48 17.30
CA ASP A 656 -25.23 37.18 16.04
C ASP A 656 -25.86 36.24 15.00
N THR A 657 -26.64 36.82 14.07
CA THR A 657 -27.19 36.10 12.93
C THR A 657 -26.51 36.58 11.65
N PHE A 658 -25.94 35.68 10.88
CA PHE A 658 -25.41 35.97 9.55
C PHE A 658 -26.49 35.68 8.51
N GLU A 659 -26.68 36.64 7.60
CA GLU A 659 -27.57 36.53 6.44
C GLU A 659 -26.73 36.86 5.21
N VAL A 660 -26.30 35.80 4.52
CA VAL A 660 -25.38 35.87 3.40
C VAL A 660 -26.15 35.64 2.10
N THR A 661 -26.18 36.62 1.23
CA THR A 661 -26.73 36.47 -0.12
C THR A 661 -25.61 36.05 -1.05
N LEU A 662 -25.55 34.77 -1.36
CA LEU A 662 -24.64 34.23 -2.37
C LEU A 662 -25.19 34.53 -3.76
N ILE A 663 -24.40 35.16 -4.63
CA ILE A 663 -24.74 35.42 -6.02
C ILE A 663 -23.65 34.79 -6.87
N ASN A 664 -23.99 33.93 -7.81
CA ASN A 664 -23.02 33.27 -8.66
C ASN A 664 -22.85 34.03 -9.99
N ASP A 665 -21.86 34.91 -10.08
CA ASP A 665 -21.46 35.56 -11.33
C ASP A 665 -20.34 34.79 -12.06
N GLY A 666 -20.04 33.56 -11.62
CA GLY A 666 -19.03 32.69 -12.21
C GLY A 666 -19.50 32.00 -13.47
N THR A 667 -18.63 31.17 -14.06
CA THR A 667 -18.92 30.41 -15.27
C THR A 667 -19.44 29.00 -15.00
N MET A 668 -19.42 28.57 -13.74
CA MET A 668 -19.83 27.24 -13.30
C MET A 668 -20.65 27.27 -12.02
N GLY A 669 -21.20 26.13 -11.62
CA GLY A 669 -21.92 25.99 -10.36
C GLY A 669 -21.02 26.27 -9.16
N HIS A 670 -21.53 27.08 -8.23
CA HIS A 670 -20.87 27.38 -6.96
C HIS A 670 -21.87 27.28 -5.82
N SER A 671 -21.37 27.19 -4.60
CA SER A 671 -22.16 27.06 -3.37
C SER A 671 -21.37 27.69 -2.23
N ILE A 672 -21.96 27.74 -1.04
CA ILE A 672 -21.26 28.15 0.17
C ILE A 672 -21.70 27.28 1.35
N ASP A 673 -20.72 26.77 2.08
CA ASP A 673 -20.86 26.03 3.33
C ASP A 673 -20.13 26.81 4.42
N PHE A 674 -20.81 27.01 5.56
CA PHE A 674 -20.29 27.74 6.72
C PHE A 674 -20.17 26.75 7.87
N HIS A 675 -18.96 26.48 8.35
CA HIS A 675 -18.76 25.58 9.50
C HIS A 675 -19.27 26.20 10.82
N ALA A 676 -19.43 27.53 10.85
CA ALA A 676 -20.09 28.24 11.95
C ALA A 676 -21.62 28.04 11.99
N SER A 677 -22.20 27.36 10.99
CA SER A 677 -23.64 27.16 10.84
C SER A 677 -24.09 25.77 11.29
N GLU A 678 -25.18 25.72 12.04
CA GLU A 678 -25.77 24.48 12.58
C GLU A 678 -27.13 24.19 11.91
N ILE A 679 -27.14 24.10 10.58
CA ILE A 679 -28.36 23.86 9.78
C ILE A 679 -28.17 22.78 8.72
N ALA A 680 -29.27 22.18 8.26
CA ALA A 680 -29.23 21.07 7.31
C ALA A 680 -28.70 21.51 5.92
N PRO A 681 -27.77 20.74 5.30
CA PRO A 681 -27.07 21.14 4.08
C PRO A 681 -27.98 21.21 2.85
N ASN A 682 -28.97 20.31 2.75
CA ASN A 682 -29.74 20.04 1.53
C ASN A 682 -30.43 21.25 0.88
N LYS A 683 -30.65 22.33 1.63
CA LYS A 683 -31.34 23.53 1.12
C LYS A 683 -30.39 24.66 0.78
N VAL A 684 -29.48 24.98 1.69
CA VAL A 684 -28.70 26.23 1.69
C VAL A 684 -27.21 26.04 1.39
N MET A 685 -26.73 24.79 1.38
CA MET A 685 -25.37 24.44 0.94
C MET A 685 -25.34 23.80 -0.45
N ARG A 686 -26.47 23.85 -1.18
CA ARG A 686 -26.60 23.33 -2.55
C ARG A 686 -25.83 24.20 -3.55
N THR A 687 -25.42 23.59 -4.66
CA THR A 687 -24.92 24.32 -5.83
C THR A 687 -26.01 25.22 -6.42
N ILE A 688 -25.64 26.45 -6.73
CA ILE A 688 -26.40 27.41 -7.55
C ILE A 688 -25.71 27.58 -8.90
N ALA A 689 -26.50 27.61 -9.96
CA ALA A 689 -25.99 27.81 -11.32
C ALA A 689 -25.48 29.25 -11.53
N PRO A 690 -24.68 29.52 -12.58
CA PRO A 690 -24.39 30.89 -13.00
C PRO A 690 -25.65 31.75 -13.14
N GLY A 691 -25.62 32.97 -12.63
CA GLY A 691 -26.73 33.91 -12.59
C GLY A 691 -27.75 33.67 -11.47
N GLU A 692 -27.68 32.54 -10.76
CA GLU A 692 -28.57 32.28 -9.63
C GLU A 692 -28.07 32.97 -8.34
N SER A 693 -29.00 33.12 -7.38
CA SER A 693 -28.70 33.57 -6.03
C SER A 693 -29.35 32.70 -4.96
N LEU A 694 -28.76 32.71 -3.76
CA LEU A 694 -29.21 31.95 -2.60
C LEU A 694 -28.97 32.76 -1.33
N VAL A 695 -30.01 32.89 -0.51
CA VAL A 695 -29.87 33.48 0.83
C VAL A 695 -29.58 32.36 1.83
N TYR A 696 -28.40 32.42 2.45
CA TYR A 696 -27.97 31.56 3.53
C TYR A 696 -28.09 32.33 4.85
N ARG A 697 -28.98 31.90 5.75
CA ARG A 697 -29.16 32.53 7.05
C ARG A 697 -28.89 31.55 8.20
N PHE A 698 -27.98 31.91 9.11
CA PHE A 698 -27.67 31.11 10.31
C PHE A 698 -27.35 31.96 11.54
N LYS A 699 -27.59 31.41 12.73
CA LYS A 699 -27.22 32.03 14.00
C LYS A 699 -25.90 31.44 14.49
N ALA A 700 -24.95 32.29 14.84
CA ALA A 700 -23.65 31.87 15.39
C ALA A 700 -23.81 31.49 16.87
N ASN A 701 -23.99 30.20 17.16
CA ASN A 701 -24.22 29.71 18.51
C ASN A 701 -22.92 29.44 19.29
N ARG A 702 -21.78 29.29 18.61
CA ARG A 702 -20.50 28.89 19.20
C ARG A 702 -19.37 29.82 18.76
N SER A 703 -18.48 30.15 19.69
CA SER A 703 -17.30 30.98 19.42
C SER A 703 -16.20 30.18 18.73
N GLY A 704 -15.45 30.84 17.86
CA GLY A 704 -14.28 30.29 17.20
C GLY A 704 -13.94 31.00 15.90
N ILE A 705 -12.85 30.58 15.26
CA ILE A 705 -12.59 30.90 13.86
C ILE A 705 -12.95 29.67 13.03
N TRP A 706 -13.92 29.82 12.16
CA TRP A 706 -14.54 28.74 11.40
C TRP A 706 -14.25 28.94 9.92
N MET A 707 -14.00 27.85 9.20
CA MET A 707 -13.92 27.92 7.75
C MET A 707 -15.31 28.13 7.15
N TYR A 708 -15.37 28.84 6.04
CA TYR A 708 -16.44 28.68 5.06
C TYR A 708 -15.82 28.41 3.70
N HIS A 709 -16.50 27.64 2.86
CA HIS A 709 -15.97 27.28 1.54
C HIS A 709 -17.08 26.88 0.57
N CYS A 710 -16.73 26.73 -0.70
CA CYS A 710 -17.64 26.15 -1.67
C CYS A 710 -17.73 24.62 -1.47
N SER A 711 -18.94 24.10 -1.35
CA SER A 711 -19.28 22.67 -1.25
C SER A 711 -19.64 22.00 -2.59
N THR A 712 -19.45 22.70 -3.72
CA THR A 712 -19.70 22.14 -5.06
C THR A 712 -18.56 21.19 -5.43
N MET A 713 -18.89 20.03 -5.97
CA MET A 713 -17.92 19.00 -6.33
C MET A 713 -17.14 19.38 -7.61
N PRO A 714 -15.82 19.10 -7.69
CA PRO A 714 -14.96 18.57 -6.61
C PRO A 714 -14.51 19.66 -5.63
N MET A 715 -14.89 19.56 -4.35
CA MET A 715 -14.69 20.62 -3.36
C MET A 715 -13.21 21.03 -3.19
N SER A 716 -12.29 20.07 -3.24
CA SER A 716 -10.85 20.32 -3.12
C SER A 716 -10.36 21.31 -4.16
N LEU A 717 -10.86 21.22 -5.40
CA LEU A 717 -10.53 22.18 -6.46
C LEU A 717 -11.11 23.56 -6.16
N HIS A 718 -12.36 23.63 -5.70
CA HIS A 718 -12.97 24.92 -5.37
C HIS A 718 -12.23 25.65 -4.24
N ILE A 719 -11.84 24.91 -3.21
CA ILE A 719 -11.00 25.43 -2.11
C ILE A 719 -9.64 25.85 -2.67
N ALA A 720 -8.91 24.97 -3.35
CA ALA A 720 -7.58 25.27 -3.89
C ALA A 720 -7.60 26.44 -4.89
N LYS A 721 -8.72 26.70 -5.58
CA LYS A 721 -8.91 27.85 -6.49
C LYS A 721 -9.26 29.17 -5.78
N GLY A 722 -9.54 29.14 -4.48
CA GLY A 722 -9.72 30.34 -3.66
C GLY A 722 -11.09 30.49 -3.00
N LEU A 723 -12.03 29.56 -3.21
CA LEU A 723 -13.37 29.61 -2.61
C LEU A 723 -13.37 29.06 -1.19
N TYR A 724 -12.62 29.73 -0.32
CA TYR A 724 -12.62 29.55 1.12
C TYR A 724 -12.42 30.89 1.83
N GLY A 725 -12.82 30.98 3.09
CA GLY A 725 -12.57 32.13 3.95
C GLY A 725 -12.83 31.79 5.41
N ALA A 726 -12.77 32.79 6.28
CA ALA A 726 -12.94 32.63 7.72
C ALA A 726 -14.19 33.35 8.25
N VAL A 727 -14.86 32.74 9.21
CA VAL A 727 -15.85 33.37 10.09
C VAL A 727 -15.28 33.40 11.50
N VAL A 728 -14.96 34.58 12.02
CA VAL A 728 -14.52 34.77 13.41
C VAL A 728 -15.72 35.14 14.28
N ILE A 729 -16.03 34.29 15.25
CA ILE A 729 -17.07 34.49 16.25
C ILE A 729 -16.39 34.64 17.62
N GLU A 730 -16.31 35.86 18.12
CA GLU A 730 -15.74 36.12 19.45
C GLU A 730 -16.65 35.52 20.55
N PRO A 731 -16.06 34.89 21.58
CA PRO A 731 -16.81 34.62 22.81
C PRO A 731 -17.21 35.93 23.48
N ARG A 732 -18.26 35.90 24.31
CA ARG A 732 -18.80 37.10 24.96
C ARG A 732 -17.78 37.82 25.84
N ASP A 733 -16.87 37.06 26.43
CA ASP A 733 -15.97 37.54 27.50
C ASP A 733 -14.52 37.58 27.00
N LEU A 734 -14.30 37.76 25.69
CA LEU A 734 -12.97 37.77 25.10
C LEU A 734 -12.17 38.98 25.63
N PRO A 735 -11.03 38.78 26.30
CA PRO A 735 -10.20 39.89 26.76
C PRO A 735 -9.75 40.78 25.59
N ARG A 736 -9.65 42.08 25.85
CA ARG A 736 -9.09 43.02 24.87
C ARG A 736 -7.59 42.81 24.71
N VAL A 737 -7.13 43.08 23.50
CA VAL A 737 -5.73 43.06 23.07
C VAL A 737 -5.46 44.36 22.32
N ASP A 738 -4.20 44.79 22.28
CA ASP A 738 -3.81 46.03 21.61
C ASP A 738 -3.86 45.88 20.09
N ARG A 739 -3.49 44.70 19.58
CA ARG A 739 -3.57 44.35 18.15
C ARG A 739 -4.16 42.97 17.95
N SER A 740 -4.90 42.82 16.86
CA SER A 740 -5.51 41.57 16.46
C SER A 740 -5.40 41.40 14.96
N TYR A 741 -4.90 40.23 14.55
CA TYR A 741 -4.68 39.82 13.18
C TYR A 741 -5.42 38.53 12.87
N VAL A 742 -5.74 38.31 11.60
CA VAL A 742 -6.29 37.05 11.08
C VAL A 742 -5.40 36.52 9.96
N LEU A 743 -4.98 35.26 10.12
CA LEU A 743 -4.15 34.54 9.16
C LEU A 743 -4.88 33.26 8.75
N VAL A 744 -5.21 33.15 7.47
CA VAL A 744 -5.82 31.98 6.86
C VAL A 744 -4.78 31.32 5.97
N GLN A 745 -4.31 30.14 6.36
CA GLN A 745 -3.47 29.32 5.50
C GLN A 745 -4.31 28.71 4.39
N GLY A 746 -3.78 28.68 3.17
CA GLY A 746 -4.35 27.89 2.10
C GLY A 746 -3.35 27.55 1.00
N GLU A 747 -3.76 26.59 0.19
CA GLU A 747 -2.99 25.97 -0.90
C GLU A 747 -3.49 26.47 -2.27
N HIS A 748 -2.57 26.82 -3.17
CA HIS A 748 -2.92 27.41 -4.47
C HIS A 748 -3.09 26.40 -5.61
N ASP A 749 -2.70 25.15 -5.41
CA ASP A 749 -2.91 24.01 -6.32
C ASP A 749 -2.89 22.68 -5.57
N LEU A 750 -3.28 21.59 -6.24
CA LEU A 750 -3.32 20.22 -5.70
C LEU A 750 -2.16 19.36 -6.21
N SER A 751 -1.00 19.97 -6.49
CA SER A 751 0.20 19.24 -6.92
C SER A 751 0.91 18.58 -5.73
N SER A 752 1.92 17.75 -5.98
CA SER A 752 2.78 17.22 -4.91
C SER A 752 3.70 18.28 -4.27
N LYS A 753 3.71 19.51 -4.79
CA LYS A 753 4.51 20.64 -4.30
C LYS A 753 3.66 21.92 -4.31
N PRO A 754 2.59 22.00 -3.50
CA PRO A 754 1.67 23.13 -3.56
C PRO A 754 2.35 24.41 -3.12
N MET A 755 2.01 25.52 -3.79
CA MET A 755 2.32 26.85 -3.28
C MET A 755 1.41 27.17 -2.10
N MET A 756 2.02 27.66 -1.02
CA MET A 756 1.35 27.97 0.23
C MET A 756 1.23 29.48 0.42
N SER A 757 0.29 29.93 1.26
CA SER A 757 0.21 31.33 1.64
C SER A 757 -0.51 31.52 2.97
N PHE A 758 -0.24 32.65 3.62
CA PHE A 758 -1.21 33.26 4.51
C PHE A 758 -1.98 34.33 3.74
N ASN A 759 -3.31 34.29 3.81
CA ASN A 759 -4.23 35.24 3.18
C ASN A 759 -4.09 35.36 1.66
N GLY A 760 -3.73 34.26 0.99
CA GLY A 760 -3.87 34.12 -0.46
C GLY A 760 -2.71 34.64 -1.32
N TYR A 761 -1.63 35.14 -0.72
CA TYR A 761 -0.43 35.55 -1.44
C TYR A 761 0.83 34.99 -0.77
N ALA A 762 1.66 34.27 -1.54
CA ALA A 762 2.87 33.66 -1.00
C ALA A 762 3.83 34.71 -0.44
N PHE A 763 4.30 34.52 0.79
CA PHE A 763 5.21 35.44 1.48
C PHE A 763 4.69 36.88 1.65
N ALA A 764 3.38 37.13 1.55
CA ALA A 764 2.82 38.49 1.57
C ALA A 764 3.37 39.34 2.74
N TYR A 765 3.40 38.73 3.92
CA TYR A 765 3.82 39.38 5.17
C TYR A 765 5.33 39.35 5.42
N ARG A 766 6.14 38.75 4.53
CA ARG A 766 7.58 39.02 4.49
C ARG A 766 7.86 40.34 3.78
N TYR A 767 7.11 40.63 2.72
CA TYR A 767 7.25 41.87 1.95
C TYR A 767 6.59 43.08 2.63
N ARG A 768 5.45 42.85 3.30
CA ARG A 768 4.77 43.86 4.13
C ARG A 768 4.56 43.29 5.53
N PRO A 769 5.58 43.39 6.40
CA PRO A 769 5.49 42.93 7.79
C PRO A 769 4.30 43.54 8.53
N LEU A 770 3.72 42.74 9.43
CA LEU A 770 2.64 43.17 10.30
C LEU A 770 3.20 44.06 11.43
N PRO A 771 2.68 45.26 11.67
CA PRO A 771 3.25 46.17 12.67
C PRO A 771 2.79 45.83 14.09
N ALA A 772 3.68 45.97 15.07
CA ALA A 772 3.36 46.01 16.50
C ALA A 772 4.33 46.92 17.24
N LYS A 773 4.04 47.23 18.50
CA LYS A 773 4.95 47.95 19.39
C LYS A 773 5.40 47.06 20.54
N VAL A 774 6.57 47.39 21.10
CA VAL A 774 7.07 46.73 22.30
C VAL A 774 6.02 46.79 23.42
N GLY A 775 5.73 45.64 24.01
CA GLY A 775 4.76 45.50 25.09
C GLY A 775 3.28 45.43 24.68
N GLU A 776 2.92 45.62 23.41
CA GLU A 776 1.55 45.41 22.94
C GLU A 776 1.21 43.91 22.98
N THR A 777 0.04 43.56 23.53
CA THR A 777 -0.51 42.22 23.38
C THR A 777 -1.07 42.07 21.96
N VAL A 778 -0.51 41.13 21.20
CA VAL A 778 -0.91 40.81 19.83
C VAL A 778 -1.65 39.47 19.81
N ARG A 779 -2.87 39.46 19.29
CA ARG A 779 -3.64 38.24 19.01
C ARG A 779 -3.55 37.87 17.54
N PHE A 780 -3.19 36.62 17.25
CA PHE A 780 -3.35 36.04 15.91
C PHE A 780 -4.49 35.04 15.93
N TRP A 781 -5.58 35.33 15.22
CA TRP A 781 -6.55 34.32 14.81
C TRP A 781 -5.97 33.56 13.62
N VAL A 782 -5.92 32.23 13.73
CA VAL A 782 -5.28 31.39 12.74
C VAL A 782 -6.25 30.30 12.30
N LEU A 783 -6.45 30.17 10.99
CA LEU A 783 -7.26 29.12 10.38
C LEU A 783 -6.40 28.38 9.36
N ASP A 784 -6.43 27.05 9.43
CA ASP A 784 -5.93 26.20 8.36
C ASP A 784 -7.10 25.81 7.44
N ALA A 785 -7.20 26.44 6.27
CA ALA A 785 -8.26 26.11 5.32
C ALA A 785 -7.97 24.83 4.52
N GLY A 786 -6.71 24.37 4.48
CA GLY A 786 -6.28 23.24 3.66
C GLY A 786 -6.34 23.49 2.13
N PRO A 787 -6.72 22.47 1.33
CA PRO A 787 -7.50 21.30 1.74
C PRO A 787 -6.74 20.13 2.38
N ASP A 788 -5.41 20.04 2.24
CA ASP A 788 -4.66 18.81 2.54
C ASP A 788 -3.49 18.99 3.52
N HIS A 789 -2.83 20.15 3.52
CA HIS A 789 -1.61 20.42 4.29
C HIS A 789 -1.88 20.98 5.69
N PRO A 790 -1.26 20.43 6.76
CA PRO A 790 -1.44 20.91 8.12
C PRO A 790 -0.67 22.21 8.42
N LEU A 791 -1.07 22.94 9.47
CA LEU A 791 -0.40 24.13 9.96
C LEU A 791 0.13 23.95 11.38
N SER A 792 1.44 24.10 11.57
CA SER A 792 2.04 24.29 12.89
C SER A 792 2.45 25.76 13.09
N PHE A 793 1.52 26.65 13.40
CA PHE A 793 1.80 28.08 13.49
C PHE A 793 2.78 28.40 14.63
N HIS A 794 3.86 29.09 14.30
CA HIS A 794 4.93 29.47 15.23
C HIS A 794 5.41 30.89 14.94
N VAL A 795 5.75 31.64 16.00
CA VAL A 795 6.41 32.96 15.92
C VAL A 795 7.80 32.83 16.51
N VAL A 796 8.82 32.93 15.67
CA VAL A 796 10.23 32.80 16.03
C VAL A 796 10.62 33.95 16.95
N GLY A 797 11.26 33.62 18.08
CA GLY A 797 11.69 34.58 19.09
C GLY A 797 10.65 34.87 20.19
N GLU A 798 9.43 34.34 20.07
CA GLU A 798 8.35 34.54 21.04
C GLU A 798 7.76 33.23 21.54
N GLN A 799 7.04 33.32 22.67
CA GLN A 799 6.20 32.25 23.20
C GLN A 799 4.78 32.78 23.38
N PHE A 800 3.80 31.91 23.18
CA PHE A 800 2.39 32.24 23.35
C PHE A 800 1.99 32.13 24.82
N ASP A 801 1.56 33.25 25.40
CA ASP A 801 1.01 33.30 26.77
C ASP A 801 -0.46 32.83 26.83
N THR A 802 -1.12 32.80 25.66
CA THR A 802 -2.49 32.33 25.50
C THR A 802 -2.58 31.52 24.22
N VAL A 803 -3.18 30.34 24.31
CA VAL A 803 -3.45 29.46 23.18
C VAL A 803 -4.87 28.93 23.31
N TRP A 804 -5.67 29.19 22.29
CA TRP A 804 -7.03 28.69 22.15
C TRP A 804 -7.14 27.93 20.83
N SER A 805 -7.65 26.70 20.87
CA SER A 805 -7.76 25.80 19.71
C SER A 805 -9.10 25.09 19.76
N GLU A 806 -9.84 25.11 18.64
CA GLU A 806 -11.06 24.31 18.44
C GLU A 806 -12.07 24.38 19.60
N GLY A 807 -12.31 25.57 20.17
CA GLY A 807 -13.27 25.73 21.25
C GLY A 807 -12.67 25.80 22.66
N ARG A 808 -11.38 25.49 22.83
CA ARG A 808 -10.77 25.28 24.16
C ARG A 808 -9.48 26.09 24.35
N TYR A 809 -9.36 26.71 25.53
CA TYR A 809 -8.06 27.23 26.00
C TYR A 809 -7.13 26.07 26.37
N LEU A 810 -5.98 26.01 25.73
CA LEU A 810 -4.85 25.17 26.13
C LEU A 810 -3.99 25.91 27.17
N ILE A 811 -3.81 27.23 26.98
CA ILE A 811 -3.15 28.14 27.91
C ILE A 811 -3.96 29.44 27.94
N LYS A 812 -4.13 30.05 29.12
CA LYS A 812 -4.83 31.33 29.29
C LYS A 812 -4.10 32.21 30.32
N LYS A 813 -3.07 32.93 29.89
CA LYS A 813 -2.25 33.84 30.72
C LYS A 813 -1.82 33.24 32.06
N GLN A 814 -1.43 31.97 32.04
CA GLN A 814 -1.00 31.26 33.25
C GLN A 814 0.45 31.66 33.58
N PRO A 815 0.77 32.16 34.78
CA PRO A 815 2.12 32.58 35.13
C PRO A 815 3.15 31.46 34.95
N GLY A 816 4.26 31.75 34.26
CA GLY A 816 5.36 30.80 34.03
C GLY A 816 5.06 29.69 33.02
N VAL A 817 3.96 29.78 32.25
CA VAL A 817 3.56 28.78 31.26
C VAL A 817 3.42 29.44 29.89
N GLY A 818 3.96 28.81 28.85
CA GLY A 818 3.85 29.27 27.46
C GLY A 818 3.79 28.10 26.47
N SER A 819 3.39 28.39 25.24
CA SER A 819 3.46 27.46 24.11
C SER A 819 4.34 28.02 23.00
N GLN A 820 5.09 27.15 22.35
CA GLN A 820 5.88 27.52 21.17
C GLN A 820 5.06 27.53 19.87
N ALA A 821 3.99 26.74 19.78
CA ALA A 821 3.27 26.54 18.52
C ALA A 821 1.78 26.26 18.73
N LEU A 822 0.98 26.55 17.72
CA LEU A 822 -0.42 26.14 17.58
C LEU A 822 -0.54 25.18 16.40
N GLY A 823 -0.78 23.90 16.68
CA GLY A 823 -0.99 22.87 15.66
C GLY A 823 -2.46 22.81 15.22
N LEU A 824 -2.69 22.87 13.91
CA LEU A 824 -3.99 22.82 13.24
C LEU A 824 -3.90 21.84 12.06
N LEU A 825 -4.95 21.04 11.87
CA LEU A 825 -5.20 20.28 10.65
C LEU A 825 -6.13 21.08 9.72
N PRO A 826 -6.29 20.69 8.44
CA PRO A 826 -7.28 21.31 7.56
C PRO A 826 -8.67 21.42 8.22
N ALA A 827 -9.30 22.58 8.00
CA ALA A 827 -10.54 23.05 8.62
C ALA A 827 -10.48 23.34 10.13
N GLN A 828 -9.31 23.29 10.78
CA GLN A 828 -9.18 23.67 12.19
C GLN A 828 -8.71 25.11 12.38
N GLY A 829 -9.18 25.70 13.48
CA GLY A 829 -8.97 27.09 13.81
C GLY A 829 -8.62 27.34 15.27
N GLY A 830 -7.92 28.45 15.53
CA GLY A 830 -7.58 28.87 16.87
C GLY A 830 -7.17 30.35 16.96
N PHE A 831 -6.73 30.76 18.14
CA PHE A 831 -5.96 31.99 18.28
C PHE A 831 -4.83 31.82 19.30
N VAL A 832 -3.78 32.62 19.12
CA VAL A 832 -2.67 32.76 20.07
C VAL A 832 -2.49 34.21 20.45
N GLU A 833 -2.00 34.46 21.67
CA GLU A 833 -1.59 35.79 22.12
C GLU A 833 -0.14 35.76 22.58
N LEU A 834 0.59 36.83 22.26
CA LEU A 834 1.96 37.07 22.68
C LEU A 834 2.17 38.57 22.92
N SER A 835 3.24 38.92 23.64
CA SER A 835 3.65 40.31 23.86
C SER A 835 5.17 40.40 23.73
N ALA A 836 5.66 40.98 22.65
CA ALA A 836 7.09 41.11 22.41
C ALA A 836 7.73 42.13 23.35
N GLN A 837 8.80 41.73 24.02
CA GLN A 837 9.47 42.56 25.04
C GLN A 837 10.61 43.40 24.49
N GLU A 838 11.07 43.11 23.28
CA GLU A 838 12.18 43.81 22.63
C GLU A 838 11.75 44.27 21.22
N PRO A 839 12.30 45.39 20.72
CA PRO A 839 12.09 45.78 19.33
C PRO A 839 12.83 44.80 18.41
N GLY A 840 12.19 44.41 17.30
CA GLY A 840 12.74 43.42 16.40
C GLY A 840 11.77 42.98 15.31
N ASP A 841 12.28 42.22 14.35
CA ASP A 841 11.48 41.54 13.35
C ASP A 841 11.33 40.08 13.76
N TYR A 842 10.11 39.66 14.06
CA TYR A 842 9.77 38.33 14.57
C TYR A 842 9.10 37.51 13.46
N PRO A 843 9.81 36.58 12.81
CA PRO A 843 9.24 35.75 11.75
C PRO A 843 8.13 34.85 12.28
N PHE A 844 7.01 34.76 11.55
CA PHE A 844 5.99 33.74 11.80
C PHE A 844 5.90 32.77 10.62
N VAL A 845 5.68 31.50 10.91
CA VAL A 845 5.80 30.40 9.95
C VAL A 845 4.78 29.29 10.19
N ASN A 846 4.50 28.51 9.16
CA ASN A 846 4.12 27.11 9.34
C ASN A 846 5.36 26.28 9.69
N HIS A 847 5.39 25.63 10.86
CA HIS A 847 6.55 24.86 11.30
C HIS A 847 6.75 23.52 10.54
N VAL A 848 5.84 23.18 9.63
CA VAL A 848 6.15 22.30 8.50
C VAL A 848 7.03 23.10 7.54
N MET A 849 8.36 22.99 7.73
CA MET A 849 9.33 23.90 7.10
C MET A 849 9.22 23.97 5.57
N THR A 850 8.87 22.85 4.92
CA THR A 850 8.64 22.82 3.47
C THR A 850 7.51 23.75 3.05
N ASP A 851 6.47 23.92 3.87
CA ASP A 851 5.31 24.74 3.56
C ASP A 851 5.59 26.21 3.87
N ALA A 852 6.40 26.50 4.91
CA ALA A 852 6.94 27.84 5.14
C ALA A 852 7.84 28.31 3.98
N GLU A 853 8.70 27.43 3.47
CA GLU A 853 9.55 27.66 2.29
C GLU A 853 8.76 27.80 0.99
N ARG A 854 7.49 27.39 0.97
CA ARG A 854 6.57 27.52 -0.16
C ARG A 854 5.59 28.69 -0.03
N GLY A 855 5.73 29.54 0.97
CA GLY A 855 4.98 30.80 1.07
C GLY A 855 4.21 31.03 2.36
N ALA A 856 4.02 30.01 3.21
CA ALA A 856 3.34 30.15 4.50
C ALA A 856 4.26 30.75 5.59
N SER A 857 4.72 31.98 5.37
CA SER A 857 5.53 32.71 6.34
C SER A 857 5.47 34.23 6.17
N GLY A 858 5.78 34.94 7.25
CA GLY A 858 5.73 36.39 7.33
C GLY A 858 6.56 36.94 8.50
N VAL A 859 6.44 38.23 8.77
CA VAL A 859 7.17 38.92 9.84
C VAL A 859 6.20 39.81 10.63
N LEU A 860 6.28 39.73 11.96
CA LEU A 860 5.75 40.73 12.88
C LEU A 860 6.88 41.72 13.18
N SER A 861 6.76 42.95 12.69
CA SER A 861 7.75 44.01 12.94
C SER A 861 7.36 44.81 14.18
N VAL A 862 8.13 44.65 15.24
CA VAL A 862 7.95 45.29 16.54
C VAL A 862 8.90 46.47 16.64
N ARG A 863 8.34 47.67 16.81
CA ARG A 863 9.10 48.92 16.83
C ARG A 863 8.87 49.73 18.09
#